data_AF-A0A9W4TJL3-F1
#
_entry.id   AF-A0A9W4TJL3-F1
#
_cell.length_a   1.000
_cell.length_b   1.000
_cell.length_c   1.000
_cell.angle_alpha   90.00
_cell.angle_beta   90.00
_cell.angle_gamma   90.00
#
_symmetry.space_group_name_H-M   'P 1'
#
loop_
_entity.id
_entity.type
_entity.pdbx_description
1 polymer ?
#
loop_
_entity_poly.entity_id
_entity_poly.type
_entity_poly.pdbx_seq_one_letter_code
_entity_poly.pdbx_strand_id
1 'polypeptide(L)'
;MSQLYTPVIKQHLAAPVLPQPRYCGAGAIVDNYVYYVGGGTRGPREQTPNFFRLKLNDQFTPSSDKWEVLADLPIPRVSVGSAVVGKKIYVFGGMYGKGTFSDDVHCYDTITNTWNVISSMPTLRVDPACVAVGDFIYVIGGNSYLPAGSRSLTQGVGAGPIATCEVLNTLDNTWSVIPQMPQAKGEHACVAWENKLYAVGGSGASFVFDIATANWSTVPSPPLFEGSYETCTTAAISMEGWIYIFGACQTWGAYDNQCHLFDTTTNQWTILNGGNLNYAQALEGIACTVKDELGIVYLMGGNTRMVNNEPTSGTEYFVVQLKPEKTFIDTVQAGVKNYFNHLSESVYIRMLDTPHVWGMSFGKEIMSQAIIRQAEFERAIVEIVQKTKYRCDISSLNSPDPDWVRAIMGAIDTCLTARMGRTQPVQFRFLFGITPTGILGDPANYVDFKAALIRLCRVRSSSWEVMPEIWMGKFSRLADGILSAIQLQVFGTAVIGSEDTKMTWNHSKIISMDGTEALVGGHNLNMDLFKSYPPVHDVSIVVHGEAAYGAQLFLNQMWVCGTDLLAKESLRIDNLTWVNRNSDSNMPGDPLVQADVLAYIKEKQSALITMHRSGVQTGTDPVYPSGEQPIASGIRDQDLQTLTDLQLEVFQERIVYNTYAGFAEYKEATRMLTLGKYWNGPDQTTDFKKGSEIMKETLIKAAKNTIRMSQMDIVSAWKKNWSDHKVCQWVLEALLANPNLEVQIVVSPLDAGAGAEGDQYSFGSGASRTFDLLKYYMTHDVNTDAPLDDSNGARANALKRLHVAPLYYTDKVPADKTIEGDTYKWPDLSQDGYTATLKQPPLSQKPPEHGVIGSAALSVINASGYIYSKVPSAPGNHAKIMIVDDQVYVVGSDNLYPGYLSEVDYIVEGVDAVNELITSYWNPLWQYSGPHSISGL
;
A
#
# COMPACT_ATOMS: atom_id res chain seq x y z
N MET A 1 -19.10 4.84 7.62
CA MET A 1 -17.82 4.75 6.89
C MET A 1 -17.01 6.06 6.91
N SER A 2 -17.51 7.22 7.35
CA SER A 2 -16.80 8.51 7.24
C SER A 2 -16.13 9.07 8.52
N GLN A 3 -16.14 8.35 9.65
CA GLN A 3 -15.72 8.95 10.94
C GLN A 3 -14.21 8.91 11.27
N LEU A 4 -13.39 8.11 10.58
CA LEU A 4 -11.99 7.87 10.98
C LEU A 4 -10.93 8.59 10.11
N TYR A 5 -11.33 9.08 8.94
CA TYR A 5 -10.57 10.06 8.16
C TYR A 5 -11.09 11.48 8.37
N THR A 6 -11.89 11.71 9.43
CA THR A 6 -12.23 13.08 9.78
C THR A 6 -10.95 13.72 10.33
N PRO A 7 -10.34 14.66 9.59
CA PRO A 7 -9.15 15.38 10.04
C PRO A 7 -9.49 16.05 11.38
N VAL A 8 -8.56 16.15 12.32
CA VAL A 8 -8.82 16.86 13.60
C VAL A 8 -7.90 18.06 13.76
N ILE A 9 -8.43 19.18 14.26
CA ILE A 9 -7.58 20.28 14.72
C ILE A 9 -6.88 19.83 16.00
N LYS A 10 -5.57 19.60 15.91
CA LYS A 10 -4.78 19.14 17.06
C LYS A 10 -4.34 20.28 17.97
N GLN A 11 -4.01 21.44 17.40
CA GLN A 11 -3.41 22.54 18.14
C GLN A 11 -3.58 23.87 17.41
N HIS A 12 -3.84 24.94 18.17
CA HIS A 12 -3.63 26.32 17.76
C HIS A 12 -2.27 26.78 18.28
N LEU A 13 -1.35 27.19 17.39
CA LEU A 13 -0.11 27.82 17.81
C LEU A 13 -0.21 29.33 17.60
N ALA A 14 0.12 30.09 18.64
CA ALA A 14 0.34 31.53 18.55
C ALA A 14 1.68 31.79 17.87
N ALA A 15 1.71 32.76 16.97
CA ALA A 15 2.90 33.11 16.21
C ALA A 15 3.14 34.63 16.23
N PRO A 16 4.28 35.09 15.69
CA PRO A 16 4.62 36.51 15.69
C PRO A 16 3.59 37.35 14.96
N VAL A 17 3.15 38.42 15.63
CA VAL A 17 2.30 39.45 15.02
C VAL A 17 3.05 40.06 13.84
N LEU A 18 2.34 40.28 12.72
CA LEU A 18 2.91 40.99 11.58
C LEU A 18 3.43 42.37 12.02
N PRO A 19 4.56 42.87 11.49
CA PRO A 19 5.17 44.13 11.95
C PRO A 19 4.23 45.34 11.91
N GLN A 20 3.18 45.29 11.08
CA GLN A 20 2.06 46.22 11.05
C GLN A 20 0.77 45.44 10.76
N PRO A 21 -0.41 45.86 11.27
CA PRO A 21 -1.68 45.24 10.91
C PRO A 21 -1.96 45.33 9.41
N ARG A 22 -2.40 44.22 8.80
CA ARG A 22 -2.65 44.14 7.36
C ARG A 22 -3.87 43.32 7.01
N TYR A 23 -4.53 43.71 5.93
CA TYR A 23 -5.66 43.00 5.35
C TYR A 23 -5.60 43.06 3.81
N CYS A 24 -6.28 42.12 3.14
CA CYS A 24 -6.32 41.97 1.68
C CYS A 24 -4.92 41.79 1.05
N GLY A 25 -4.02 41.08 1.73
CA GLY A 25 -2.78 40.56 1.17
C GLY A 25 -2.93 39.09 0.77
N ALA A 26 -1.86 38.49 0.27
CA ALA A 26 -1.84 37.06 -0.07
C ALA A 26 -0.71 36.32 0.66
N GLY A 27 -0.94 35.03 0.92
CA GLY A 27 -0.05 34.15 1.64
C GLY A 27 0.65 33.18 0.69
N ALA A 28 1.91 32.86 0.96
CA ALA A 28 2.64 31.83 0.23
C ALA A 28 3.56 31.07 1.18
N ILE A 29 3.87 29.82 0.84
CA ILE A 29 4.87 29.02 1.54
C ILE A 29 5.87 28.48 0.53
N VAL A 30 7.16 28.63 0.84
CA VAL A 30 8.26 28.10 0.02
C VAL A 30 9.31 27.55 0.97
N ASP A 31 9.70 26.29 0.78
CA ASP A 31 10.60 25.56 1.68
C ASP A 31 10.10 25.67 3.15
N ASN A 32 10.94 26.20 4.05
CA ASN A 32 10.63 26.39 5.48
C ASN A 32 10.29 27.86 5.79
N TYR A 33 9.73 28.60 4.84
CA TYR A 33 9.36 30.01 5.02
C TYR A 33 7.93 30.27 4.62
N VAL A 34 7.20 30.98 5.48
CA VAL A 34 5.91 31.57 5.15
C VAL A 34 6.10 33.02 4.74
N TYR A 35 5.38 33.45 3.72
CA TYR A 35 5.48 34.76 3.10
C TYR A 35 4.11 35.46 3.15
N TYR A 36 4.13 36.78 3.38
CA TYR A 36 2.94 37.64 3.32
C TYR A 36 3.20 38.80 2.36
N VAL A 37 2.45 38.88 1.25
CA VAL A 37 2.64 39.86 0.18
C VAL A 37 1.45 40.79 -0.01
N GLY A 38 1.75 42.07 -0.29
CA GLY A 38 0.74 43.10 -0.55
C GLY A 38 -0.04 43.51 0.70
N GLY A 39 -1.25 44.03 0.47
CA GLY A 39 -2.18 44.47 1.53
C GLY A 39 -1.94 45.91 2.00
N GLY A 40 -2.85 46.37 2.87
CA GLY A 40 -2.90 47.75 3.35
C GLY A 40 -3.10 47.86 4.86
N THR A 41 -2.81 49.04 5.41
CA THR A 41 -2.86 49.31 6.87
C THR A 41 -4.15 50.01 7.32
N ARG A 42 -4.78 50.83 6.46
CA ARG A 42 -6.06 51.52 6.75
C ARG A 42 -6.94 51.67 5.52
N GLY A 43 -7.69 50.62 5.19
CA GLY A 43 -8.61 50.66 4.05
C GLY A 43 -7.88 50.76 2.69
N PRO A 44 -8.59 50.52 1.57
CA PRO A 44 -8.00 50.27 0.26
C PRO A 44 -7.20 51.45 -0.34
N ARG A 45 -6.98 52.52 0.43
CA ARG A 45 -6.30 53.77 0.08
C ARG A 45 -4.90 53.89 0.69
N GLU A 46 -4.50 52.99 1.59
CA GLU A 46 -3.17 52.96 2.20
C GLU A 46 -2.48 51.61 1.92
N GLN A 47 -2.00 51.42 0.69
CA GLN A 47 -1.25 50.23 0.28
C GLN A 47 0.20 50.30 0.76
N THR A 48 0.79 49.16 1.10
CA THR A 48 2.18 49.09 1.57
C THR A 48 3.07 48.31 0.59
N PRO A 49 4.30 48.78 0.31
CA PRO A 49 5.25 48.07 -0.57
C PRO A 49 5.86 46.83 0.10
N ASN A 50 5.91 46.83 1.43
CA ASN A 50 6.72 45.89 2.20
C ASN A 50 6.23 44.44 2.04
N PHE A 51 7.18 43.55 1.79
CA PHE A 51 6.98 42.11 1.69
C PHE A 51 7.66 41.42 2.87
N PHE A 52 7.03 40.40 3.49
CA PHE A 52 7.57 39.76 4.69
C PHE A 52 7.73 38.25 4.52
N ARG A 53 8.73 37.68 5.22
CA ARG A 53 8.80 36.24 5.48
C ARG A 53 9.04 35.90 6.94
N LEU A 54 8.62 34.70 7.34
CA LEU A 54 8.83 34.13 8.65
C LEU A 54 9.49 32.76 8.50
N LYS A 55 10.61 32.55 9.18
CA LYS A 55 11.33 31.27 9.17
C LYS A 55 10.67 30.26 10.09
N LEU A 56 10.47 29.05 9.59
CA LEU A 56 9.97 27.90 10.34
C LEU A 56 11.11 26.97 10.79
N ASN A 57 10.92 26.27 11.90
CA ASN A 57 11.80 25.19 12.37
C ASN A 57 11.43 23.84 11.70
N ASP A 58 12.13 22.77 12.08
CA ASP A 58 11.91 21.41 11.54
C ASP A 58 10.53 20.81 11.89
N GLN A 59 9.79 21.45 12.79
CA GLN A 59 8.39 21.12 13.10
C GLN A 59 7.40 22.07 12.42
N PHE A 60 7.88 22.89 11.48
CA PHE A 60 7.10 23.88 10.73
C PHE A 60 6.34 24.86 11.62
N THR A 61 6.91 25.15 12.79
CA THR A 61 6.45 26.20 13.69
C THR A 61 7.40 27.40 13.60
N PRO A 62 6.95 28.63 13.86
CA PRO A 62 7.81 29.80 13.84
C PRO A 62 9.08 29.59 14.67
N SER A 63 10.24 29.67 14.01
CA SER A 63 11.57 29.56 14.65
C SER A 63 12.09 30.89 15.19
N SER A 64 11.40 31.97 14.85
CA SER A 64 11.72 33.37 15.15
C SER A 64 10.48 34.06 15.69
N ASP A 65 10.66 35.02 16.59
CA ASP A 65 9.61 35.92 17.08
C ASP A 65 9.39 37.13 16.14
N LYS A 66 10.10 37.17 15.01
CA LYS A 66 10.14 38.32 14.09
C LYS A 66 10.00 37.90 12.64
N TRP A 67 9.19 38.67 11.92
CA TRP A 67 9.13 38.68 10.46
C TRP A 67 10.33 39.42 9.88
N GLU A 68 10.92 38.86 8.84
CA GLU A 68 11.97 39.49 8.05
C GLU A 68 11.35 40.32 6.92
N VAL A 69 11.89 41.53 6.70
CA VAL A 69 11.49 42.41 5.59
C VAL A 69 12.29 42.03 4.35
N LEU A 70 11.59 41.84 3.23
CA LEU A 70 12.14 41.45 1.93
C LEU A 70 12.12 42.64 0.96
N ALA A 71 12.61 42.41 -0.27
CA ALA A 71 12.53 43.40 -1.34
C ALA A 71 11.07 43.81 -1.59
N ASP A 72 10.83 45.12 -1.63
CA ASP A 72 9.52 45.71 -1.81
C ASP A 72 8.85 45.24 -3.10
N LEU A 73 7.55 44.97 -3.03
CA LEU A 73 6.73 44.71 -4.20
C LEU A 73 6.79 45.95 -5.12
N PRO A 74 7.14 45.82 -6.41
CA PRO A 74 7.39 46.99 -7.27
C PRO A 74 6.21 47.96 -7.39
N ILE A 75 4.98 47.44 -7.31
CA ILE A 75 3.74 48.22 -7.28
C ILE A 75 2.95 47.84 -6.04
N PRO A 76 2.86 48.71 -5.01
CA PRO A 76 2.07 48.46 -3.81
C PRO A 76 0.58 48.31 -4.12
N ARG A 77 -0.02 47.20 -3.71
CA ARG A 77 -1.41 46.86 -4.04
C ARG A 77 -2.07 45.95 -3.00
N VAL A 78 -3.39 46.06 -2.90
CA VAL A 78 -4.28 45.24 -2.06
C VAL A 78 -5.12 44.31 -2.94
N SER A 79 -5.80 43.33 -2.33
CA SER A 79 -6.72 42.41 -3.02
C SER A 79 -6.03 41.62 -4.14
N VAL A 80 -4.78 41.20 -3.87
CA VAL A 80 -3.97 40.41 -4.78
C VAL A 80 -4.25 38.92 -4.62
N GLY A 81 -4.09 38.16 -5.70
CA GLY A 81 -3.92 36.70 -5.61
C GLY A 81 -2.44 36.33 -5.64
N SER A 82 -2.09 35.18 -5.09
CA SER A 82 -0.75 34.61 -5.24
C SER A 82 -0.77 33.11 -5.48
N ALA A 83 0.26 32.61 -6.16
CA ALA A 83 0.51 31.19 -6.32
C ALA A 83 2.02 30.91 -6.33
N VAL A 84 2.41 29.69 -5.98
CA VAL A 84 3.81 29.26 -5.88
C VAL A 84 4.08 28.21 -6.94
N VAL A 85 5.17 28.38 -7.69
CA VAL A 85 5.73 27.34 -8.57
C VAL A 85 7.22 27.22 -8.28
N GLY A 86 7.64 26.05 -7.80
CA GLY A 86 9.00 25.80 -7.33
C GLY A 86 9.41 26.78 -6.22
N LYS A 87 10.47 27.56 -6.47
CA LYS A 87 11.01 28.57 -5.52
C LYS A 87 10.57 30.00 -5.82
N LYS A 88 9.50 30.17 -6.59
CA LYS A 88 9.03 31.46 -7.07
C LYS A 88 7.60 31.72 -6.61
N ILE A 89 7.34 32.96 -6.19
CA ILE A 89 6.03 33.44 -5.74
C ILE A 89 5.51 34.41 -6.81
N TYR A 90 4.37 34.09 -7.40
CA TYR A 90 3.71 34.92 -8.40
C TYR A 90 2.57 35.69 -7.72
N VAL A 91 2.44 36.98 -8.03
CA VAL A 91 1.43 37.87 -7.49
C VAL A 91 0.63 38.47 -8.63
N PHE A 92 -0.70 38.36 -8.56
CA PHE A 92 -1.61 38.64 -9.65
C PHE A 92 -2.58 39.76 -9.29
N GLY A 93 -2.72 40.71 -10.22
CA GLY A 93 -3.77 41.73 -10.20
C GLY A 93 -3.81 42.57 -8.93
N GLY A 94 -5.01 42.84 -8.44
CA GLY A 94 -5.24 43.67 -7.27
C GLY A 94 -5.41 45.14 -7.59
N MET A 95 -5.46 45.95 -6.54
CA MET A 95 -5.85 47.35 -6.61
C MET A 95 -4.77 48.26 -6.02
N TYR A 96 -4.44 49.33 -6.73
CA TYR A 96 -3.48 50.34 -6.31
C TYR A 96 -4.05 51.77 -6.42
N GLY A 97 -3.38 52.73 -5.77
CA GLY A 97 -3.75 54.15 -5.81
C GLY A 97 -5.16 54.42 -5.26
N LYS A 98 -5.97 55.19 -6.01
CA LYS A 98 -7.35 55.56 -5.63
C LYS A 98 -8.40 54.63 -6.25
N GLY A 99 -8.13 53.33 -6.26
CA GLY A 99 -9.07 52.31 -6.72
C GLY A 99 -8.81 51.77 -8.12
N THR A 100 -7.58 51.86 -8.63
CA THR A 100 -7.22 51.39 -9.97
C THR A 100 -6.92 49.89 -9.93
N PHE A 101 -7.63 49.12 -10.76
CA PHE A 101 -7.44 47.67 -10.89
C PHE A 101 -6.24 47.38 -11.79
N SER A 102 -5.52 46.29 -11.51
CA SER A 102 -4.29 45.90 -12.20
C SER A 102 -4.47 44.54 -12.90
N ASP A 103 -3.82 44.39 -14.05
CA ASP A 103 -3.53 43.14 -14.73
C ASP A 103 -2.06 42.71 -14.54
N ASP A 104 -1.26 43.48 -13.80
CA ASP A 104 0.17 43.24 -13.66
C ASP A 104 0.45 41.95 -12.89
N VAL A 105 1.49 41.26 -13.33
CA VAL A 105 1.99 40.05 -12.69
C VAL A 105 3.44 40.24 -12.31
N HIS A 106 3.73 39.99 -11.04
CA HIS A 106 5.08 40.09 -10.49
C HIS A 106 5.50 38.73 -9.94
N CYS A 107 6.71 38.31 -10.27
CA CYS A 107 7.31 37.07 -9.81
C CYS A 107 8.49 37.38 -8.90
N TYR A 108 8.42 36.91 -7.65
CA TYR A 108 9.50 37.00 -6.69
C TYR A 108 10.30 35.70 -6.66
N ASP A 109 11.62 35.83 -6.80
CA ASP A 109 12.56 34.72 -6.61
C ASP A 109 13.05 34.67 -5.16
N THR A 110 12.72 33.59 -4.46
CA THR A 110 13.04 33.42 -3.04
C THR A 110 14.53 33.19 -2.76
N ILE A 111 15.31 32.81 -3.77
CA ILE A 111 16.76 32.60 -3.64
C ILE A 111 17.50 33.92 -3.77
N THR A 112 17.13 34.75 -4.76
CA THR A 112 17.84 36.00 -5.04
C THR A 112 17.26 37.21 -4.31
N ASN A 113 16.07 37.10 -3.72
CA ASN A 113 15.33 38.22 -3.10
C ASN A 113 15.11 39.35 -4.12
N THR A 114 14.64 39.00 -5.31
CA THR A 114 14.39 39.97 -6.40
C THR A 114 13.04 39.73 -7.06
N TRP A 115 12.45 40.82 -7.55
CA TRP A 115 11.21 40.81 -8.32
C TRP A 115 11.49 40.89 -9.82
N ASN A 116 10.72 40.14 -10.59
CA ASN A 116 10.68 40.19 -12.05
C ASN A 116 9.25 40.52 -12.50
N VAL A 117 9.14 41.29 -13.57
CA VAL A 117 7.85 41.55 -14.24
C VAL A 117 7.53 40.39 -15.16
N ILE A 118 6.30 39.88 -15.09
CA ILE A 118 5.76 38.83 -15.96
C ILE A 118 4.76 39.47 -16.93
N SER A 119 4.44 38.77 -18.01
CA SER A 119 3.38 39.15 -18.94
C SER A 119 2.06 39.43 -18.20
N SER A 120 1.42 40.56 -18.51
CA SER A 120 0.16 40.97 -17.91
C SER A 120 -0.96 39.95 -18.18
N MET A 121 -1.88 39.82 -17.22
CA MET A 121 -3.07 38.98 -17.37
C MET A 121 -3.96 39.49 -18.51
N PRO A 122 -4.66 38.62 -19.25
CA PRO A 122 -5.61 39.05 -20.27
C PRO A 122 -6.77 39.89 -19.70
N THR A 123 -7.15 39.65 -18.44
CA THR A 123 -8.20 40.42 -17.74
C THR A 123 -7.67 41.00 -16.43
N LEU A 124 -7.69 42.34 -16.32
CA LEU A 124 -7.45 43.05 -15.06
C LEU A 124 -8.52 42.71 -14.03
N ARG A 125 -8.11 42.41 -12.80
CA ARG A 125 -9.02 41.91 -11.75
C ARG A 125 -8.50 42.19 -10.34
N VAL A 126 -9.43 42.30 -9.40
CA VAL A 126 -9.16 42.33 -7.95
C VAL A 126 -9.77 41.09 -7.30
N ASP A 127 -9.17 40.65 -6.19
CA ASP A 127 -9.51 39.41 -5.47
C ASP A 127 -9.59 38.17 -6.39
N PRO A 128 -8.58 37.93 -7.25
CA PRO A 128 -8.56 36.71 -8.04
C PRO A 128 -8.27 35.49 -7.17
N ALA A 129 -8.94 34.38 -7.44
CA ALA A 129 -8.57 33.09 -6.86
C ALA A 129 -7.47 32.46 -7.74
N CYS A 130 -6.27 32.30 -7.16
CA CYS A 130 -5.10 31.77 -7.87
C CYS A 130 -4.67 30.43 -7.30
N VAL A 131 -4.41 29.45 -8.17
CA VAL A 131 -3.95 28.12 -7.76
C VAL A 131 -2.95 27.55 -8.76
N ALA A 132 -1.89 26.91 -8.27
CA ALA A 132 -0.88 26.27 -9.10
C ALA A 132 -1.17 24.77 -9.26
N VAL A 133 -1.00 24.24 -10.47
CA VAL A 133 -1.01 22.80 -10.77
C VAL A 133 0.16 22.51 -11.71
N GLY A 134 1.18 21.83 -11.20
CA GLY A 134 2.45 21.66 -11.92
C GLY A 134 3.10 23.02 -12.23
N ASP A 135 3.45 23.24 -13.51
CA ASP A 135 4.04 24.49 -13.99
C ASP A 135 3.00 25.54 -14.44
N PHE A 136 1.72 25.28 -14.20
CA PHE A 136 0.61 26.15 -14.61
C PHE A 136 -0.01 26.84 -13.40
N ILE A 137 -0.33 28.14 -13.56
CA ILE A 137 -1.08 28.91 -12.56
C ILE A 137 -2.43 29.30 -13.15
N TYR A 138 -3.50 28.85 -12.52
CA TYR A 138 -4.88 29.16 -12.87
C TYR A 138 -5.36 30.37 -12.10
N VAL A 139 -5.98 31.32 -12.80
CA VAL A 139 -6.54 32.56 -12.28
C VAL A 139 -8.04 32.57 -12.56
N ILE A 140 -8.82 32.35 -11.51
CA ILE A 140 -10.26 32.05 -11.59
C ILE A 140 -11.05 33.22 -10.98
N GLY A 141 -11.97 33.78 -11.76
CA GLY A 141 -12.91 34.82 -11.32
C GLY A 141 -12.26 36.07 -10.69
N GLY A 142 -12.92 36.64 -9.69
CA GLY A 142 -12.57 37.92 -9.08
C GLY A 142 -13.53 39.02 -9.51
N ASN A 143 -13.15 40.29 -9.31
CA ASN A 143 -13.96 41.45 -9.68
C ASN A 143 -13.25 42.31 -10.73
N SER A 144 -14.00 42.82 -11.71
CA SER A 144 -13.47 43.75 -12.73
C SER A 144 -14.51 44.81 -13.12
N TYR A 145 -14.11 45.83 -13.87
CA TYR A 145 -15.03 46.85 -14.36
C TYR A 145 -15.98 46.27 -15.42
N LEU A 146 -17.28 46.37 -15.18
CA LEU A 146 -18.28 45.88 -16.12
C LEU A 146 -18.48 46.90 -17.25
N PRO A 147 -18.68 46.47 -18.52
CA PRO A 147 -19.02 47.38 -19.62
C PRO A 147 -20.26 48.20 -19.30
N ALA A 148 -20.28 49.47 -19.77
CA ALA A 148 -21.39 50.40 -19.55
C ALA A 148 -22.71 49.85 -20.14
N GLY A 149 -23.50 49.18 -19.30
CA GLY A 149 -24.74 48.50 -19.68
C GLY A 149 -25.23 47.51 -18.62
N SER A 150 -24.33 46.94 -17.81
CA SER A 150 -24.68 46.11 -16.65
C SER A 150 -24.72 46.97 -15.37
N ARG A 151 -25.88 47.57 -15.07
CA ARG A 151 -26.10 48.26 -13.79
C ARG A 151 -26.82 47.34 -12.83
N SER A 152 -26.12 46.84 -11.81
CA SER A 152 -26.76 46.49 -10.55
C SER A 152 -27.04 47.78 -9.78
N LEU A 153 -28.29 48.00 -9.38
CA LEU A 153 -28.75 49.19 -8.68
C LEU A 153 -28.42 49.10 -7.19
N THR A 154 -27.16 49.11 -6.81
CA THR A 154 -26.72 49.41 -5.44
C THR A 154 -25.21 49.72 -5.43
N GLN A 155 -24.89 50.98 -5.09
CA GLN A 155 -23.55 51.56 -4.85
C GLN A 155 -22.65 51.83 -6.08
N GLY A 156 -22.05 53.02 -6.09
CA GLY A 156 -21.50 53.69 -7.26
C GLY A 156 -20.12 53.21 -7.73
N VAL A 157 -19.94 53.29 -9.06
CA VAL A 157 -18.72 53.03 -9.87
C VAL A 157 -18.26 51.56 -9.96
N GLY A 158 -19.14 50.69 -10.49
CA GLY A 158 -18.87 49.91 -11.71
C GLY A 158 -17.95 48.68 -11.69
N ALA A 159 -17.59 48.10 -10.53
CA ALA A 159 -16.92 46.80 -10.47
C ALA A 159 -17.90 45.69 -10.05
N GLY A 160 -17.81 44.51 -10.66
CA GLY A 160 -18.62 43.35 -10.31
C GLY A 160 -17.90 42.03 -10.58
N PRO A 161 -18.45 40.91 -10.09
CA PRO A 161 -17.83 39.60 -10.23
C PRO A 161 -17.74 39.20 -11.71
N ILE A 162 -16.69 38.48 -12.07
CA ILE A 162 -16.47 37.95 -13.43
C ILE A 162 -16.40 36.42 -13.42
N ALA A 163 -16.78 35.81 -14.55
CA ALA A 163 -16.69 34.36 -14.77
C ALA A 163 -15.40 33.95 -15.51
N THR A 164 -14.58 34.92 -15.91
CA THR A 164 -13.39 34.72 -16.75
C THR A 164 -12.32 33.94 -16.01
N CYS A 165 -11.78 32.93 -16.69
CA CYS A 165 -10.77 32.03 -16.16
C CYS A 165 -9.58 31.97 -17.14
N GLU A 166 -8.38 32.10 -16.61
CA GLU A 166 -7.14 32.20 -17.38
C GLU A 166 -6.07 31.31 -16.77
N VAL A 167 -5.11 30.84 -17.58
CA VAL A 167 -3.98 30.04 -17.11
C VAL A 167 -2.67 30.60 -17.64
N LEU A 168 -1.69 30.73 -16.76
CA LEU A 168 -0.31 31.11 -17.07
C LEU A 168 0.55 29.85 -17.12
N ASN A 169 1.25 29.63 -18.23
CA ASN A 169 2.37 28.70 -18.29
C ASN A 169 3.62 29.39 -17.76
N THR A 170 4.17 28.92 -16.63
CA THR A 170 5.32 29.56 -15.98
C THR A 170 6.67 29.25 -16.64
N LEU A 171 6.73 28.25 -17.53
CA LEU A 171 7.95 27.88 -18.25
C LEU A 171 8.32 28.91 -19.33
N ASP A 172 7.31 29.43 -20.03
CA ASP A 172 7.47 30.38 -21.15
C ASP A 172 6.76 31.73 -20.94
N ASN A 173 6.06 31.90 -19.81
CA ASN A 173 5.27 33.08 -19.45
C ASN A 173 4.15 33.41 -20.45
N THR A 174 3.53 32.39 -21.04
CA THR A 174 2.40 32.56 -21.97
C THR A 174 1.05 32.39 -21.27
N TRP A 175 0.06 33.19 -21.68
CA TRP A 175 -1.31 33.16 -21.18
C TRP A 175 -2.23 32.41 -22.14
N SER A 176 -3.14 31.62 -21.58
CA SER A 176 -4.26 31.01 -22.30
C SER A 176 -5.58 31.27 -21.57
N VAL A 177 -6.66 31.48 -22.34
CA VAL A 177 -8.02 31.57 -21.79
C VAL A 177 -8.58 30.15 -21.69
N ILE A 178 -9.18 29.82 -20.55
CA ILE A 178 -9.89 28.55 -20.34
C ILE A 178 -11.40 28.78 -20.25
N PRO A 179 -12.24 27.74 -20.33
CA PRO A 179 -13.69 27.89 -20.21
C PRO A 179 -14.11 28.69 -18.97
N GLN A 180 -15.06 29.59 -19.16
CA GLN A 180 -15.57 30.46 -18.10
C GLN A 180 -16.40 29.67 -17.08
N MET A 181 -16.42 30.13 -15.83
CA MET A 181 -17.32 29.57 -14.81
C MET A 181 -18.78 29.71 -15.25
N PRO A 182 -19.67 28.75 -14.87
CA PRO A 182 -21.10 28.85 -15.16
C PRO A 182 -21.77 30.10 -14.55
N GLN A 183 -21.19 30.64 -13.47
CA GLN A 183 -21.61 31.88 -12.83
C GLN A 183 -20.38 32.72 -12.47
N ALA A 184 -20.51 34.04 -12.59
CA ALA A 184 -19.47 34.98 -12.16
C ALA A 184 -19.29 34.98 -10.64
N LYS A 185 -18.04 34.95 -10.15
CA LYS A 185 -17.73 34.89 -8.71
C LYS A 185 -16.56 35.82 -8.37
N GLY A 186 -16.74 36.62 -7.32
CA GLY A 186 -15.69 37.37 -6.64
C GLY A 186 -15.57 36.87 -5.19
N GLU A 187 -14.44 37.15 -4.53
CA GLU A 187 -14.22 36.83 -3.10
C GLU A 187 -14.46 35.35 -2.73
N HIS A 188 -14.22 34.46 -3.69
CA HIS A 188 -14.29 33.01 -3.54
C HIS A 188 -12.88 32.45 -3.41
N ALA A 189 -12.77 31.23 -2.89
CA ALA A 189 -11.52 30.49 -2.90
C ALA A 189 -11.48 29.54 -4.10
N CYS A 190 -10.28 29.26 -4.59
CA CYS A 190 -10.04 28.20 -5.55
C CYS A 190 -8.90 27.31 -5.05
N VAL A 191 -9.14 26.00 -4.99
CA VAL A 191 -8.17 25.00 -4.54
C VAL A 191 -8.06 23.89 -5.58
N ALA A 192 -6.88 23.28 -5.68
CA ALA A 192 -6.61 22.19 -6.61
C ALA A 192 -6.47 20.89 -5.86
N TRP A 193 -7.30 19.91 -6.20
CA TRP A 193 -7.15 18.54 -5.76
C TRP A 193 -7.05 17.64 -6.99
N GLU A 194 -5.94 16.89 -7.11
CA GLU A 194 -5.58 16.14 -8.30
C GLU A 194 -5.63 17.02 -9.57
N ASN A 195 -6.43 16.63 -10.58
CA ASN A 195 -6.61 17.35 -11.83
C ASN A 195 -7.89 18.20 -11.85
N LYS A 196 -8.38 18.62 -10.68
CA LYS A 196 -9.62 19.39 -10.54
C LYS A 196 -9.42 20.67 -9.74
N LEU A 197 -10.06 21.75 -10.20
CA LEU A 197 -10.06 23.05 -9.53
C LEU A 197 -11.44 23.29 -8.93
N TYR A 198 -11.51 23.46 -7.63
CA TYR A 198 -12.76 23.69 -6.91
C TYR A 198 -12.88 25.16 -6.57
N ALA A 199 -13.85 25.84 -7.18
CA ALA A 199 -14.20 27.23 -6.90
C ALA A 199 -15.34 27.27 -5.88
N VAL A 200 -15.03 27.60 -4.63
CA VAL A 200 -15.93 27.40 -3.48
C VAL A 200 -16.11 28.68 -2.65
N GLY A 201 -17.34 28.89 -2.19
CA GLY A 201 -17.82 30.14 -1.58
C GLY A 201 -17.84 31.27 -2.60
N GLY A 202 -17.87 32.53 -2.17
CA GLY A 202 -18.37 33.62 -3.04
C GLY A 202 -19.88 33.45 -3.32
N SER A 203 -20.59 34.52 -3.69
CA SER A 203 -22.05 34.43 -3.95
C SER A 203 -22.41 33.32 -4.95
N GLY A 204 -23.47 32.56 -4.67
CA GLY A 204 -24.03 31.54 -5.58
C GLY A 204 -23.43 30.14 -5.43
N ALA A 205 -23.55 29.32 -6.48
CA ALA A 205 -23.16 27.90 -6.43
C ALA A 205 -21.63 27.71 -6.42
N SER A 206 -21.21 26.55 -5.94
CA SER A 206 -19.82 26.07 -6.00
C SER A 206 -19.61 25.24 -7.25
N PHE A 207 -18.42 25.33 -7.84
CA PHE A 207 -18.12 24.67 -9.11
C PHE A 207 -16.80 23.90 -9.03
N VAL A 208 -16.69 22.86 -9.85
CA VAL A 208 -15.44 22.14 -10.09
C VAL A 208 -15.12 22.17 -11.58
N PHE A 209 -13.88 22.55 -11.92
CA PHE A 209 -13.33 22.49 -13.26
C PHE A 209 -12.43 21.27 -13.36
N ASP A 210 -12.72 20.39 -14.31
CA ASP A 210 -11.88 19.26 -14.64
C ASP A 210 -10.86 19.68 -15.70
N ILE A 211 -9.58 19.66 -15.35
CA ILE A 211 -8.49 20.14 -16.22
C ILE A 211 -8.35 19.24 -17.45
N ALA A 212 -8.55 17.92 -17.29
CA ALA A 212 -8.35 16.96 -18.37
C ALA A 212 -9.42 17.08 -19.46
N THR A 213 -10.66 17.35 -19.06
CA THR A 213 -11.79 17.51 -20.00
C THR A 213 -12.09 18.96 -20.36
N ALA A 214 -11.46 19.91 -19.67
CA ALA A 214 -11.71 21.35 -19.75
C ALA A 214 -13.19 21.72 -19.53
N ASN A 215 -13.86 21.10 -18.56
CA ASN A 215 -15.29 21.33 -18.31
C ASN A 215 -15.58 21.73 -16.87
N TRP A 216 -16.54 22.64 -16.71
CA TRP A 216 -17.12 23.00 -15.41
C TRP A 216 -18.33 22.14 -15.09
N SER A 217 -18.46 21.75 -13.82
CA SER A 217 -19.66 21.13 -13.26
C SER A 217 -19.99 21.74 -11.89
N THR A 218 -21.24 21.59 -11.45
CA THR A 218 -21.70 22.11 -10.15
C THR A 218 -21.43 21.08 -9.06
N VAL A 219 -20.95 21.53 -7.91
CA VAL A 219 -20.81 20.70 -6.70
C VAL A 219 -21.66 21.28 -5.56
N PRO A 220 -22.03 20.46 -4.56
CA PRO A 220 -22.74 20.95 -3.39
C PRO A 220 -22.00 22.14 -2.78
N SER A 221 -22.76 23.21 -2.47
CA SER A 221 -22.19 24.37 -1.79
C SER A 221 -22.18 24.11 -0.28
N PRO A 222 -21.27 24.76 0.48
CA PRO A 222 -21.22 24.54 1.91
C PRO A 222 -22.56 24.93 2.56
N PRO A 223 -23.00 24.27 3.65
CA PRO A 223 -24.36 24.38 4.19
C PRO A 223 -24.80 25.80 4.59
N LEU A 224 -23.86 26.72 4.78
CA LEU A 224 -24.10 28.10 5.19
C LEU A 224 -24.38 29.07 4.03
N PHE A 225 -24.28 28.62 2.77
CA PHE A 225 -24.39 29.48 1.57
C PHE A 225 -25.77 29.39 0.89
N GLU A 226 -26.72 28.61 1.43
CA GLU A 226 -28.10 28.60 0.93
C GLU A 226 -28.86 29.87 1.40
N GLY A 227 -28.97 30.85 0.50
CA GLY A 227 -29.89 31.98 0.62
C GLY A 227 -29.31 33.33 1.07
N SER A 228 -28.00 33.43 1.30
CA SER A 228 -27.32 34.70 1.64
C SER A 228 -26.74 35.40 0.39
N TYR A 229 -26.94 36.72 0.29
CA TYR A 229 -26.66 37.51 -0.92
C TYR A 229 -25.20 38.00 -1.04
N GLU A 230 -24.38 37.93 0.02
CA GLU A 230 -23.01 38.47 0.06
C GLU A 230 -22.11 37.59 0.93
N THR A 231 -21.49 36.56 0.32
CA THR A 231 -20.59 35.67 1.05
C THR A 231 -19.15 35.78 0.57
N CYS A 232 -18.20 36.05 1.45
CA CYS A 232 -16.76 35.95 1.16
C CYS A 232 -16.14 34.76 1.90
N THR A 233 -15.36 33.95 1.19
CA THR A 233 -14.64 32.81 1.76
C THR A 233 -13.28 33.29 2.25
N THR A 234 -12.93 33.03 3.51
CA THR A 234 -11.73 33.65 4.10
C THR A 234 -10.45 32.86 3.85
N ALA A 235 -10.55 31.54 3.77
CA ALA A 235 -9.47 30.65 3.38
C ALA A 235 -10.02 29.28 2.95
N ALA A 236 -9.44 28.69 1.91
CA ALA A 236 -9.67 27.29 1.57
C ALA A 236 -8.38 26.57 1.19
N ILE A 237 -8.33 25.28 1.48
CA ILE A 237 -7.21 24.39 1.14
C ILE A 237 -7.74 23.01 0.73
N SER A 238 -6.90 22.20 0.11
CA SER A 238 -7.21 20.81 -0.23
C SER A 238 -6.13 19.87 0.31
N MET A 239 -6.54 18.77 0.93
CA MET A 239 -5.61 17.76 1.47
C MET A 239 -6.32 16.40 1.56
N GLU A 240 -5.66 15.35 1.08
CA GLU A 240 -6.11 13.94 1.19
C GLU A 240 -7.57 13.70 0.77
N GLY A 241 -8.00 14.31 -0.34
CA GLY A 241 -9.38 14.16 -0.85
C GLY A 241 -10.40 15.07 -0.16
N TRP A 242 -9.98 15.92 0.76
CA TRP A 242 -10.84 16.88 1.46
C TRP A 242 -10.57 18.31 1.01
N ILE A 243 -11.63 19.11 0.92
CA ILE A 243 -11.54 20.57 0.79
C ILE A 243 -11.99 21.20 2.09
N TYR A 244 -11.14 22.01 2.68
CA TYR A 244 -11.38 22.69 3.94
C TYR A 244 -11.69 24.14 3.66
N ILE A 245 -12.73 24.64 4.30
CA ILE A 245 -13.05 26.07 4.33
C ILE A 245 -12.97 26.53 5.76
N PHE A 246 -12.14 27.54 5.99
CA PHE A 246 -12.03 28.20 7.28
C PHE A 246 -12.74 29.53 7.19
N GLY A 247 -13.80 29.69 7.97
CA GLY A 247 -14.53 30.93 8.14
C GLY A 247 -15.21 31.50 6.87
N ALA A 248 -16.29 32.25 7.09
CA ALA A 248 -17.00 32.95 6.03
C ALA A 248 -17.68 34.21 6.57
N CYS A 249 -17.82 35.25 5.74
CA CYS A 249 -18.80 36.31 5.98
C CYS A 249 -20.11 35.90 5.30
N GLN A 250 -21.25 36.01 5.97
CA GLN A 250 -22.57 35.69 5.40
C GLN A 250 -23.34 36.94 4.93
N THR A 251 -23.21 38.02 5.70
CA THR A 251 -23.66 39.39 5.41
C THR A 251 -22.77 40.33 6.21
N TRP A 252 -22.68 41.61 5.82
CA TRP A 252 -21.90 42.61 6.58
C TRP A 252 -22.25 42.59 8.09
N GLY A 253 -21.33 42.08 8.92
CA GLY A 253 -21.48 41.95 10.37
C GLY A 253 -21.89 40.57 10.91
N ALA A 254 -22.10 39.56 10.05
CA ALA A 254 -22.37 38.17 10.43
C ALA A 254 -21.26 37.23 9.91
N TYR A 255 -20.53 36.61 10.84
CA TYR A 255 -19.34 35.80 10.56
C TYR A 255 -19.54 34.36 11.06
N ASP A 256 -19.12 33.40 10.24
CA ASP A 256 -18.95 32.00 10.62
C ASP A 256 -17.50 31.73 10.99
N ASN A 257 -17.28 31.13 12.15
CA ASN A 257 -15.96 30.80 12.67
C ASN A 257 -15.68 29.29 12.66
N GLN A 258 -16.49 28.49 11.96
CA GLN A 258 -16.31 27.05 11.82
C GLN A 258 -15.36 26.70 10.67
N CYS A 259 -14.83 25.47 10.75
CA CYS A 259 -14.17 24.81 9.65
C CYS A 259 -15.15 23.80 9.01
N HIS A 260 -15.39 23.95 7.71
CA HIS A 260 -16.24 23.07 6.92
C HIS A 260 -15.37 22.18 6.04
N LEU A 261 -15.68 20.89 5.96
CA LEU A 261 -14.99 19.93 5.12
C LEU A 261 -15.91 19.40 4.04
N PHE A 262 -15.43 19.40 2.81
CA PHE A 262 -16.07 18.74 1.69
C PHE A 262 -15.28 17.50 1.30
N ASP A 263 -15.96 16.36 1.38
CA ASP A 263 -15.47 15.09 0.89
C ASP A 263 -15.59 15.06 -0.63
N THR A 264 -14.47 15.05 -1.34
CA THR A 264 -14.48 15.01 -2.82
C THR A 264 -14.95 13.66 -3.37
N THR A 265 -14.94 12.60 -2.56
CA THR A 265 -15.36 11.24 -2.95
C THR A 265 -16.87 11.05 -2.78
N THR A 266 -17.43 11.51 -1.66
CA THR A 266 -18.86 11.38 -1.36
C THR A 266 -19.69 12.60 -1.78
N ASN A 267 -19.03 13.70 -2.17
CA ASN A 267 -19.65 15.01 -2.43
C ASN A 267 -20.50 15.51 -1.26
N GLN A 268 -20.05 15.30 -0.02
CA GLN A 268 -20.78 15.72 1.18
C GLN A 268 -19.99 16.74 1.99
N TRP A 269 -20.72 17.71 2.55
CA TRP A 269 -20.16 18.67 3.52
C TRP A 269 -20.36 18.16 4.95
N THR A 270 -19.35 18.36 5.78
CA THR A 270 -19.39 18.13 7.23
C THR A 270 -18.75 19.29 7.98
N ILE A 271 -19.17 19.52 9.22
CA ILE A 271 -18.55 20.52 10.10
C ILE A 271 -17.49 19.82 10.95
N LEU A 272 -16.32 20.43 11.06
CA LEU A 272 -15.23 19.89 11.85
C LEU A 272 -15.50 20.02 13.35
N ASN A 273 -15.58 18.90 14.08
CA ASN A 273 -15.72 18.92 15.54
C ASN A 273 -14.50 19.60 16.20
N GLY A 274 -14.75 20.57 17.08
CA GLY A 274 -13.68 21.40 17.68
C GLY A 274 -13.06 22.42 16.70
N GLY A 275 -13.60 22.54 15.49
CA GLY A 275 -13.17 23.44 14.42
C GLY A 275 -13.53 24.92 14.62
N ASN A 276 -13.96 25.32 15.83
CA ASN A 276 -14.24 26.71 16.12
C ASN A 276 -12.93 27.48 16.18
N LEU A 277 -12.71 28.36 15.21
CA LEU A 277 -11.73 29.41 15.34
C LEU A 277 -12.19 30.27 16.53
N ASN A 278 -11.38 30.37 17.59
CA ASN A 278 -11.65 31.20 18.77
C ASN A 278 -11.64 32.72 18.47
N TYR A 279 -11.86 33.09 17.21
CA TYR A 279 -11.95 34.44 16.71
C TYR A 279 -13.42 34.77 16.44
N ALA A 280 -14.08 35.40 17.41
CA ALA A 280 -15.49 35.76 17.27
C ALA A 280 -15.72 36.99 16.38
N GLN A 281 -14.67 37.67 15.89
CA GLN A 281 -14.83 39.06 15.39
C GLN A 281 -13.84 39.41 14.27
N ALA A 282 -14.31 39.21 13.04
CA ALA A 282 -13.85 39.76 11.76
C ALA A 282 -12.82 38.94 10.95
N LEU A 283 -13.14 38.80 9.66
CA LEU A 283 -12.74 37.70 8.79
C LEU A 283 -12.42 38.16 7.34
N GLU A 284 -12.53 39.45 7.06
CA GLU A 284 -12.30 39.99 5.71
C GLU A 284 -10.79 40.16 5.44
N GLY A 285 -10.31 39.61 4.31
CA GLY A 285 -8.95 39.84 3.82
C GLY A 285 -7.85 39.07 4.56
N ILE A 286 -8.15 37.89 5.10
CA ILE A 286 -7.16 36.93 5.63
C ILE A 286 -6.39 36.31 4.46
N ALA A 287 -5.08 36.32 4.54
CA ALA A 287 -4.19 35.55 3.70
C ALA A 287 -4.03 34.15 4.30
N CYS A 288 -4.15 33.11 3.47
CA CYS A 288 -3.92 31.73 3.88
C CYS A 288 -2.85 31.05 3.02
N THR A 289 -2.13 30.11 3.60
CA THR A 289 -1.29 29.16 2.87
C THR A 289 -1.19 27.86 3.64
N VAL A 290 -0.74 26.78 2.99
CA VAL A 290 -0.77 25.43 3.55
C VAL A 290 0.49 24.66 3.19
N LYS A 291 0.97 23.87 4.15
CA LYS A 291 2.00 22.86 3.95
C LYS A 291 1.29 21.50 3.87
N ASP A 292 0.86 21.14 2.66
CA ASP A 292 -0.03 19.99 2.42
C ASP A 292 0.50 18.68 3.01
N GLU A 293 1.79 18.39 2.79
CA GLU A 293 2.51 17.22 3.32
C GLU A 293 2.47 17.05 4.86
N LEU A 294 2.12 18.09 5.61
CA LEU A 294 2.09 18.08 7.08
C LEU A 294 0.72 18.44 7.65
N GLY A 295 -0.26 18.75 6.80
CA GLY A 295 -1.57 19.24 7.21
C GLY A 295 -1.52 20.52 8.03
N ILE A 296 -0.57 21.41 7.74
CA ILE A 296 -0.41 22.66 8.49
C ILE A 296 -0.97 23.83 7.69
N VAL A 297 -1.96 24.51 8.26
CA VAL A 297 -2.59 25.71 7.69
C VAL A 297 -2.08 26.95 8.41
N TYR A 298 -1.69 27.96 7.65
CA TYR A 298 -1.26 29.26 8.14
C TYR A 298 -2.29 30.31 7.75
N LEU A 299 -2.89 30.94 8.75
CA LEU A 299 -3.82 32.05 8.58
C LEU A 299 -3.15 33.33 9.07
N MET A 300 -3.15 34.37 8.25
CA MET A 300 -2.37 35.60 8.44
C MET A 300 -3.17 36.80 7.96
N GLY A 301 -3.07 37.96 8.61
CA GLY A 301 -3.85 39.11 8.13
C GLY A 301 -5.25 39.16 8.71
N GLY A 302 -6.05 40.10 8.21
CA GLY A 302 -7.46 40.27 8.55
C GLY A 302 -7.72 41.52 9.39
N ASN A 303 -8.97 42.00 9.32
CA ASN A 303 -9.45 43.14 10.09
C ASN A 303 -10.06 42.66 11.43
N THR A 304 -9.83 43.37 12.54
CA THR A 304 -10.62 43.28 13.78
C THR A 304 -11.53 44.49 13.88
N ARG A 305 -12.76 44.32 14.39
CA ARG A 305 -13.81 45.35 14.44
C ARG A 305 -13.27 46.75 14.77
N MET A 306 -13.56 47.75 13.93
CA MET A 306 -13.30 49.16 14.21
C MET A 306 -14.18 49.62 15.38
N VAL A 307 -13.61 49.88 16.55
CA VAL A 307 -14.31 50.54 17.66
C VAL A 307 -13.90 52.02 17.64
N ASN A 308 -14.86 52.93 17.47
CA ASN A 308 -14.61 54.39 17.41
C ASN A 308 -13.62 54.84 16.32
N ASN A 309 -13.63 54.20 15.15
CA ASN A 309 -12.68 54.49 14.04
C ASN A 309 -11.19 54.25 14.38
N GLU A 310 -10.89 53.51 15.44
CA GLU A 310 -9.53 53.05 15.73
C GLU A 310 -9.43 51.53 15.59
N PRO A 311 -8.40 50.99 14.90
CA PRO A 311 -8.17 49.55 14.83
C PRO A 311 -7.78 49.00 16.21
N THR A 312 -8.62 48.14 16.79
CA THR A 312 -8.33 47.49 18.07
C THR A 312 -7.43 46.27 17.84
N SER A 313 -6.14 46.45 18.11
CA SER A 313 -5.08 45.45 18.35
C SER A 313 -4.88 44.29 17.35
N GLY A 314 -3.65 44.22 16.81
CA GLY A 314 -2.89 43.01 16.48
C GLY A 314 -3.52 42.05 15.46
N THR A 315 -3.05 42.10 14.22
CA THR A 315 -3.28 41.03 13.24
C THR A 315 -2.56 39.76 13.70
N GLU A 316 -3.30 38.79 14.22
CA GLU A 316 -2.77 37.54 14.74
C GLU A 316 -2.47 36.53 13.61
N TYR A 317 -1.36 35.81 13.72
CA TYR A 317 -1.02 34.68 12.87
C TYR A 317 -1.36 33.40 13.62
N PHE A 318 -2.05 32.48 12.95
CA PHE A 318 -2.42 31.19 13.51
C PHE A 318 -1.90 30.04 12.66
N VAL A 319 -1.38 29.03 13.35
CA VAL A 319 -1.09 27.72 12.77
C VAL A 319 -2.17 26.74 13.22
N VAL A 320 -2.88 26.14 12.27
CA VAL A 320 -3.78 25.01 12.50
C VAL A 320 -3.06 23.76 12.02
N GLN A 321 -2.74 22.85 12.94
CA GLN A 321 -2.27 21.51 12.56
C GLN A 321 -3.49 20.59 12.44
N LEU A 322 -3.84 20.26 11.20
CA LEU A 322 -4.71 19.15 10.85
C LEU A 322 -3.85 17.90 10.87
N LYS A 323 -4.21 16.90 11.68
CA LYS A 323 -3.64 15.55 11.52
C LYS A 323 -4.76 14.61 11.08
N PRO A 324 -4.49 13.68 10.15
CA PRO A 324 -5.22 12.42 10.11
C PRO A 324 -5.11 11.78 11.50
N GLU A 325 -6.12 11.01 11.93
CA GLU A 325 -5.86 10.07 13.02
C GLU A 325 -4.65 9.21 12.64
N LYS A 326 -3.78 8.89 13.61
CA LYS A 326 -2.67 7.97 13.35
C LYS A 326 -3.23 6.72 12.71
N THR A 327 -2.76 6.39 11.52
CA THR A 327 -3.28 5.21 10.85
C THR A 327 -2.67 3.94 11.45
N PHE A 328 -3.13 2.79 10.96
CA PHE A 328 -2.56 1.50 11.32
C PHE A 328 -1.08 1.42 10.93
N ILE A 329 -0.71 1.85 9.72
CA ILE A 329 0.69 1.89 9.27
C ILE A 329 1.55 2.76 10.18
N ASP A 330 1.11 3.96 10.57
CA ASP A 330 1.92 4.85 11.44
C ASP A 330 2.20 4.19 12.80
N THR A 331 1.20 3.48 13.34
CA THR A 331 1.30 2.81 14.63
C THR A 331 2.23 1.59 14.53
N VAL A 332 2.10 0.79 13.47
CA VAL A 332 2.99 -0.35 13.24
C VAL A 332 4.43 0.14 13.02
N GLN A 333 4.64 1.14 12.16
CA GLN A 333 5.96 1.67 11.85
C GLN A 333 6.70 2.16 13.10
N ALA A 334 5.98 2.82 14.02
CA ALA A 334 6.54 3.23 15.31
C ALA A 334 7.00 2.02 16.16
N GLY A 335 6.26 0.91 16.13
CA GLY A 335 6.59 -0.34 16.80
C GLY A 335 7.76 -1.10 16.16
N VAL A 336 7.90 -1.02 14.83
CA VAL A 336 8.93 -1.75 14.08
C VAL A 336 10.16 -0.93 13.72
N LYS A 337 10.34 0.27 14.28
CA LYS A 337 11.46 1.19 13.97
C LYS A 337 12.88 0.59 14.03
N ASN A 338 13.07 -0.46 14.83
CA ASN A 338 14.36 -1.15 15.00
C ASN A 338 14.46 -2.44 14.15
N TYR A 339 13.45 -2.73 13.35
CA TYR A 339 13.37 -3.86 12.44
C TYR A 339 13.29 -3.35 11.01
N PHE A 340 13.59 -4.23 10.06
CA PHE A 340 13.39 -3.90 8.65
C PHE A 340 11.94 -3.50 8.41
N ASN A 341 11.76 -2.29 7.88
CA ASN A 341 10.51 -1.79 7.38
C ASN A 341 10.80 -0.79 6.25
N HIS A 342 9.95 -0.77 5.24
CA HIS A 342 10.05 0.15 4.12
C HIS A 342 8.65 0.66 3.78
N LEU A 343 8.41 1.94 4.03
CA LEU A 343 7.17 2.60 3.69
C LEU A 343 7.27 3.12 2.26
N SER A 344 6.25 2.80 1.47
CA SER A 344 6.05 3.32 0.13
C SER A 344 4.78 4.18 0.11
N GLU A 345 4.82 5.22 -0.71
CA GLU A 345 3.68 6.08 -1.00
C GLU A 345 2.68 5.36 -1.94
N SER A 346 1.98 6.11 -2.79
CA SER A 346 1.03 5.58 -3.76
C SER A 346 1.66 4.50 -4.66
N VAL A 347 1.05 3.33 -4.66
CA VAL A 347 1.37 2.18 -5.51
C VAL A 347 0.09 1.58 -6.07
N TYR A 348 0.21 0.83 -7.16
CA TYR A 348 -0.92 0.14 -7.77
C TYR A 348 -0.78 -1.37 -7.63
N ILE A 349 -1.84 -2.02 -7.18
CA ILE A 349 -1.83 -3.44 -6.88
C ILE A 349 -2.93 -4.17 -7.65
N ARG A 350 -2.62 -5.35 -8.17
CA ARG A 350 -3.58 -6.29 -8.73
C ARG A 350 -3.55 -7.59 -7.94
N MET A 351 -4.70 -8.05 -7.50
CA MET A 351 -4.83 -9.32 -6.79
C MET A 351 -4.84 -10.49 -7.78
N LEU A 352 -4.22 -11.59 -7.37
CA LEU A 352 -4.28 -12.90 -8.01
C LEU A 352 -4.76 -13.91 -6.96
N ASP A 353 -6.08 -14.04 -6.82
CA ASP A 353 -6.67 -15.14 -6.09
C ASP A 353 -6.82 -16.36 -7.01
N THR A 354 -6.23 -17.48 -6.61
CA THR A 354 -6.31 -18.73 -7.36
C THR A 354 -7.15 -19.71 -6.55
N PRO A 355 -8.03 -20.52 -7.18
CA PRO A 355 -8.36 -20.54 -8.60
C PRO A 355 -9.49 -19.58 -9.00
N HIS A 356 -9.97 -18.69 -8.12
CA HIS A 356 -11.09 -17.77 -8.40
C HIS A 356 -12.37 -18.50 -8.90
N VAL A 357 -12.85 -19.47 -8.10
CA VAL A 357 -13.93 -20.40 -8.48
C VAL A 357 -15.23 -20.17 -7.71
N TRP A 358 -15.40 -18.97 -7.16
CA TRP A 358 -16.53 -18.60 -6.30
C TRP A 358 -17.88 -18.96 -6.95
N GLY A 359 -18.68 -19.78 -6.28
CA GLY A 359 -20.00 -20.23 -6.72
C GLY A 359 -20.02 -21.25 -7.86
N MET A 360 -18.88 -21.74 -8.33
CA MET A 360 -18.81 -22.83 -9.32
C MET A 360 -19.26 -24.17 -8.70
N SER A 361 -19.48 -25.19 -9.54
CA SER A 361 -19.85 -26.52 -9.06
C SER A 361 -18.74 -27.16 -8.21
N PHE A 362 -19.14 -28.00 -7.25
CA PHE A 362 -18.21 -28.76 -6.42
C PHE A 362 -17.70 -30.01 -7.15
N GLY A 363 -16.55 -29.91 -7.82
CA GLY A 363 -15.99 -31.01 -8.61
C GLY A 363 -14.91 -30.56 -9.61
N LYS A 364 -14.57 -31.44 -10.56
CA LYS A 364 -13.52 -31.22 -11.57
C LYS A 364 -13.83 -30.10 -12.56
N GLU A 365 -15.06 -29.61 -12.61
CA GLU A 365 -15.49 -28.51 -13.47
C GLU A 365 -14.74 -27.20 -13.19
N ILE A 366 -14.14 -27.05 -12.00
CA ILE A 366 -13.34 -25.88 -11.64
C ILE A 366 -11.98 -25.84 -12.34
N MET A 367 -11.50 -26.96 -12.88
CA MET A 367 -10.13 -27.07 -13.40
C MET A 367 -9.88 -26.19 -14.62
N SER A 368 -10.90 -25.92 -15.44
CA SER A 368 -10.78 -24.99 -16.57
C SER A 368 -10.43 -23.58 -16.10
N GLN A 369 -11.06 -23.13 -15.01
CA GLN A 369 -10.79 -21.84 -14.39
C GLN A 369 -9.41 -21.82 -13.69
N ALA A 370 -9.04 -22.92 -13.03
CA ALA A 370 -7.71 -23.06 -12.42
C ALA A 370 -6.57 -22.92 -13.46
N ILE A 371 -6.74 -23.52 -14.65
CA ILE A 371 -5.80 -23.38 -15.78
C ILE A 371 -5.72 -21.93 -16.28
N ILE A 372 -6.85 -21.23 -16.37
CA ILE A 372 -6.87 -19.79 -16.76
C ILE A 372 -6.09 -18.96 -15.74
N ARG A 373 -6.32 -19.17 -14.44
CA ARG A 373 -5.61 -18.46 -13.37
C ARG A 373 -4.11 -18.77 -13.35
N GLN A 374 -3.72 -20.01 -13.65
CA GLN A 374 -2.32 -20.35 -13.80
C GLN A 374 -1.67 -19.54 -14.94
N ALA A 375 -2.33 -19.42 -16.09
CA ALA A 375 -1.80 -18.65 -17.22
C ALA A 375 -1.68 -17.15 -16.88
N GLU A 376 -2.60 -16.60 -16.09
CA GLU A 376 -2.50 -15.23 -15.59
C GLU A 376 -1.33 -15.05 -14.62
N PHE A 377 -1.10 -16.02 -13.74
CA PHE A 377 0.04 -16.03 -12.82
C PHE A 377 1.36 -16.16 -13.60
N GLU A 378 1.44 -17.06 -14.58
CA GLU A 378 2.59 -17.20 -15.50
C GLU A 378 2.87 -15.89 -16.23
N ARG A 379 1.83 -15.24 -16.77
CA ARG A 379 1.98 -13.94 -17.44
C ARG A 379 2.54 -12.87 -16.49
N ALA A 380 2.12 -12.83 -15.24
CA ALA A 380 2.68 -11.90 -14.25
C ALA A 380 4.17 -12.15 -14.00
N ILE A 381 4.60 -13.42 -13.88
CA ILE A 381 6.03 -13.77 -13.78
C ILE A 381 6.80 -13.26 -15.01
N VAL A 382 6.30 -13.54 -16.20
CA VAL A 382 6.96 -13.18 -17.47
C VAL A 382 7.01 -11.67 -17.64
N GLU A 383 5.94 -10.93 -17.33
CA GLU A 383 5.86 -9.48 -17.37
C GLU A 383 6.91 -8.79 -16.48
N ILE A 384 7.12 -9.31 -15.27
CA ILE A 384 8.10 -8.76 -14.32
C ILE A 384 9.52 -9.10 -14.77
N VAL A 385 9.81 -10.39 -14.96
CA VAL A 385 11.19 -10.86 -15.24
C VAL A 385 11.71 -10.29 -16.55
N GLN A 386 10.90 -10.23 -17.61
CA GLN A 386 11.36 -9.79 -18.94
C GLN A 386 11.78 -8.31 -18.98
N LYS A 387 11.23 -7.46 -18.11
CA LYS A 387 11.48 -6.01 -18.13
C LYS A 387 12.76 -5.61 -17.39
N THR A 388 13.46 -6.58 -16.78
CA THR A 388 14.62 -6.33 -15.92
C THR A 388 15.77 -5.65 -16.67
N LYS A 389 16.23 -4.52 -16.16
CA LYS A 389 17.42 -3.80 -16.61
C LYS A 389 18.64 -4.04 -15.72
N TYR A 390 18.48 -4.08 -14.40
CA TYR A 390 19.62 -4.14 -13.46
C TYR A 390 19.60 -5.34 -12.52
N ARG A 391 18.48 -5.63 -11.85
CA ARG A 391 18.36 -6.73 -10.90
C ARG A 391 16.96 -7.34 -10.89
N CYS A 392 16.91 -8.66 -10.99
CA CYS A 392 15.72 -9.45 -10.72
C CYS A 392 15.99 -10.42 -9.56
N ASP A 393 15.06 -10.47 -8.62
CA ASP A 393 15.05 -11.36 -7.47
C ASP A 393 13.90 -12.34 -7.58
N ILE A 394 14.18 -13.63 -7.37
CA ILE A 394 13.17 -14.68 -7.24
C ILE A 394 13.43 -15.43 -5.94
N SER A 395 12.46 -15.40 -5.03
CA SER A 395 12.48 -16.05 -3.73
C SER A 395 11.27 -16.97 -3.62
N SER A 396 11.45 -18.18 -3.08
CA SER A 396 10.36 -19.15 -2.85
C SER A 396 10.72 -20.13 -1.73
N LEU A 397 9.71 -20.85 -1.23
CA LEU A 397 9.88 -21.93 -0.25
C LEU A 397 10.86 -23.00 -0.75
N ASN A 398 10.70 -23.49 -1.97
CA ASN A 398 11.70 -24.32 -2.66
C ASN A 398 11.89 -23.86 -4.11
N SER A 399 12.85 -24.48 -4.80
CA SER A 399 13.08 -24.25 -6.24
C SER A 399 11.86 -24.58 -7.08
N PRO A 400 11.63 -23.84 -8.19
CA PRO A 400 10.41 -23.98 -8.97
C PRO A 400 10.27 -25.33 -9.66
N ASP A 401 9.02 -25.78 -9.84
CA ASP A 401 8.68 -26.94 -10.65
C ASP A 401 8.86 -26.65 -12.16
N PRO A 402 8.95 -27.69 -13.02
CA PRO A 402 9.34 -27.54 -14.43
C PRO A 402 8.57 -26.48 -15.22
N ASP A 403 7.27 -26.30 -14.97
CA ASP A 403 6.44 -25.31 -15.66
C ASP A 403 6.89 -23.88 -15.37
N TRP A 404 7.13 -23.58 -14.10
CA TRP A 404 7.63 -22.28 -13.66
C TRP A 404 9.07 -22.07 -14.10
N VAL A 405 9.90 -23.14 -14.13
CA VAL A 405 11.24 -23.07 -14.71
C VAL A 405 11.17 -22.63 -16.17
N ARG A 406 10.27 -23.21 -16.99
CA ARG A 406 10.12 -22.82 -18.40
C ARG A 406 9.73 -21.34 -18.55
N ALA A 407 8.75 -20.87 -17.78
CA ALA A 407 8.32 -19.47 -17.81
C ALA A 407 9.45 -18.50 -17.40
N ILE A 408 10.15 -18.81 -16.30
CA ILE A 408 11.26 -18.00 -15.79
C ILE A 408 12.42 -17.96 -16.80
N MET A 409 12.84 -19.12 -17.33
CA MET A 409 13.94 -19.18 -18.31
C MET A 409 13.60 -18.45 -19.60
N GLY A 410 12.36 -18.58 -20.09
CA GLY A 410 11.87 -17.84 -21.26
C GLY A 410 11.90 -16.33 -21.03
N ALA A 411 11.43 -15.86 -19.88
CA ALA A 411 11.44 -14.45 -19.54
C ALA A 411 12.86 -13.88 -19.36
N ILE A 412 13.80 -14.65 -18.80
CA ILE A 412 15.22 -14.27 -18.73
C ILE A 412 15.81 -14.14 -20.14
N ASP A 413 15.51 -15.07 -21.06
CA ASP A 413 15.96 -14.98 -22.46
C ASP A 413 15.41 -13.73 -23.14
N THR A 414 14.10 -13.46 -23.00
CA THR A 414 13.47 -12.25 -23.52
C THR A 414 14.15 -10.99 -22.96
N CYS A 415 14.34 -10.94 -21.63
CA CYS A 415 15.02 -9.84 -20.94
C CYS A 415 16.40 -9.58 -21.55
N LEU A 416 17.25 -10.59 -21.58
CA LEU A 416 18.66 -10.43 -21.99
C LEU A 416 18.81 -10.21 -23.50
N THR A 417 17.86 -10.68 -24.31
CA THR A 417 17.82 -10.40 -25.75
C THR A 417 17.45 -8.95 -26.03
N ALA A 418 16.46 -8.41 -25.32
CA ALA A 418 15.97 -7.06 -25.52
C ALA A 418 17.11 -6.02 -25.38
N ARG A 419 17.20 -5.11 -26.35
CA ARG A 419 18.25 -4.07 -26.37
C ARG A 419 17.79 -2.88 -25.53
N MET A 420 18.22 -2.82 -24.26
CA MET A 420 17.83 -1.80 -23.27
C MET A 420 18.93 -0.76 -22.98
N GLY A 421 20.03 -0.81 -23.74
CA GLY A 421 21.20 0.07 -23.54
C GLY A 421 21.96 -0.27 -22.26
N ARG A 422 22.09 -1.55 -21.94
CA ARG A 422 22.75 -2.00 -20.70
C ARG A 422 24.25 -1.81 -20.78
N THR A 423 24.80 -1.13 -19.78
CA THR A 423 26.25 -0.88 -19.62
C THR A 423 26.90 -1.78 -18.58
N GLN A 424 26.09 -2.51 -17.81
CA GLN A 424 26.52 -3.46 -16.78
C GLN A 424 25.71 -4.76 -16.87
N PRO A 425 26.24 -5.88 -16.31
CA PRO A 425 25.50 -7.14 -16.24
C PRO A 425 24.15 -6.99 -15.53
N VAL A 426 23.14 -7.72 -15.99
CA VAL A 426 21.87 -7.88 -15.26
C VAL A 426 22.08 -8.92 -14.17
N GLN A 427 21.77 -8.57 -12.92
CA GLN A 427 21.87 -9.48 -11.79
C GLN A 427 20.58 -10.28 -11.60
N PHE A 428 20.66 -11.61 -11.65
CA PHE A 428 19.58 -12.51 -11.26
C PHE A 428 19.95 -13.21 -9.96
N ARG A 429 19.13 -13.02 -8.92
CA ARG A 429 19.30 -13.67 -7.61
C ARG A 429 18.15 -14.62 -7.36
N PHE A 430 18.48 -15.87 -7.04
CA PHE A 430 17.50 -16.89 -6.69
C PHE A 430 17.72 -17.34 -5.25
N LEU A 431 16.71 -17.21 -4.39
CA LEU A 431 16.79 -17.57 -2.98
C LEU A 431 15.72 -18.60 -2.64
N PHE A 432 16.13 -19.84 -2.39
CA PHE A 432 15.21 -20.94 -2.12
C PHE A 432 15.42 -21.49 -0.71
N GLY A 433 14.31 -21.71 -0.01
CA GLY A 433 14.34 -22.53 1.21
C GLY A 433 14.63 -23.99 0.86
N ILE A 434 15.18 -24.73 1.81
CA ILE A 434 15.31 -26.19 1.70
C ILE A 434 14.94 -26.82 3.04
N THR A 435 14.01 -27.77 2.99
CA THR A 435 13.68 -28.59 4.15
C THR A 435 14.86 -29.50 4.48
N PRO A 436 15.41 -29.50 5.70
CA PRO A 436 16.65 -30.23 6.01
C PRO A 436 16.49 -31.76 6.20
N THR A 437 15.63 -32.41 5.42
CA THR A 437 15.22 -33.82 5.62
C THR A 437 16.12 -34.85 4.94
N GLY A 438 17.11 -34.44 4.14
CA GLY A 438 17.98 -35.34 3.39
C GLY A 438 19.44 -35.33 3.87
N ILE A 439 19.97 -36.49 4.29
CA ILE A 439 21.40 -36.68 4.61
C ILE A 439 22.26 -36.77 3.32
N LEU A 440 21.67 -36.72 2.11
CA LEU A 440 22.38 -36.93 0.85
C LEU A 440 21.88 -35.99 -0.26
N GLY A 441 22.70 -34.99 -0.64
CA GLY A 441 22.58 -34.24 -1.91
C GLY A 441 21.61 -33.05 -1.93
N ASP A 442 21.71 -32.25 -3.00
CA ASP A 442 20.76 -31.16 -3.30
C ASP A 442 19.42 -31.74 -3.81
N PRO A 443 18.26 -31.11 -3.53
CA PRO A 443 16.97 -31.53 -4.09
C PRO A 443 16.97 -31.55 -5.62
N ALA A 444 16.25 -32.51 -6.23
CA ALA A 444 16.18 -32.67 -7.69
C ALA A 444 15.80 -31.36 -8.41
N ASN A 445 14.71 -30.70 -8.00
CA ASN A 445 14.28 -29.43 -8.60
C ASN A 445 15.35 -28.32 -8.52
N TYR A 446 16.17 -28.29 -7.46
CA TYR A 446 17.28 -27.32 -7.34
C TYR A 446 18.40 -27.64 -8.33
N VAL A 447 18.75 -28.92 -8.48
CA VAL A 447 19.74 -29.40 -9.46
C VAL A 447 19.25 -29.14 -10.89
N ASP A 448 17.98 -29.42 -11.17
CA ASP A 448 17.35 -29.19 -12.48
C ASP A 448 17.30 -27.70 -12.83
N PHE A 449 16.98 -26.85 -11.87
CA PHE A 449 17.01 -25.40 -12.05
C PHE A 449 18.42 -24.89 -12.41
N LYS A 450 19.45 -25.40 -11.71
CA LYS A 450 20.86 -25.09 -12.02
C LYS A 450 21.26 -25.55 -13.43
N ALA A 451 20.83 -26.74 -13.83
CA ALA A 451 21.08 -27.26 -15.17
C ALA A 451 20.36 -26.44 -16.26
N ALA A 452 19.12 -26.00 -16.01
CA ALA A 452 18.35 -25.16 -16.92
C ALA A 452 19.03 -23.81 -17.17
N LEU A 453 19.58 -23.16 -16.13
CA LEU A 453 20.35 -21.91 -16.28
C LEU A 453 21.63 -22.09 -17.12
N ILE A 454 22.36 -23.19 -16.91
CA ILE A 454 23.55 -23.52 -17.73
C ILE A 454 23.14 -23.72 -19.19
N ARG A 455 22.06 -24.48 -19.43
CA ARG A 455 21.54 -24.72 -20.78
C ARG A 455 21.10 -23.42 -21.45
N LEU A 456 20.42 -22.54 -20.70
CA LEU A 456 19.99 -21.22 -21.17
C LEU A 456 21.18 -20.39 -21.66
N CYS A 457 22.21 -20.25 -20.82
CA CYS A 457 23.42 -19.52 -21.18
C CYS A 457 24.09 -20.15 -22.41
N ARG A 458 24.28 -21.47 -22.42
CA ARG A 458 24.94 -22.18 -23.53
C ARG A 458 24.23 -21.97 -24.88
N VAL A 459 22.90 -21.97 -24.88
CA VAL A 459 22.09 -21.98 -26.11
C VAL A 459 21.73 -20.57 -26.59
N ARG A 460 21.46 -19.63 -25.68
CA ARG A 460 20.87 -18.33 -26.02
C ARG A 460 21.82 -17.14 -25.92
N SER A 461 22.97 -17.27 -25.25
CA SER A 461 23.83 -16.12 -24.92
C SER A 461 24.37 -15.34 -26.11
N SER A 462 24.47 -15.96 -27.29
CA SER A 462 24.89 -15.30 -28.52
C SER A 462 23.91 -14.20 -28.98
N SER A 463 22.66 -14.24 -28.51
CA SER A 463 21.64 -13.23 -28.82
C SER A 463 21.57 -12.09 -27.79
N TRP A 464 22.18 -12.27 -26.62
CA TRP A 464 22.00 -11.35 -25.49
C TRP A 464 22.77 -10.04 -25.66
N GLU A 465 22.24 -8.97 -25.08
CA GLU A 465 22.84 -7.64 -25.09
C GLU A 465 24.08 -7.62 -24.18
N VAL A 466 23.96 -8.23 -23.00
CA VAL A 466 25.01 -8.39 -22.01
C VAL A 466 24.91 -9.78 -21.37
N MET A 467 26.05 -10.30 -20.91
CA MET A 467 26.04 -11.52 -20.08
C MET A 467 25.51 -11.19 -18.68
N PRO A 468 24.67 -12.06 -18.09
CA PRO A 468 24.12 -11.82 -16.75
C PRO A 468 25.11 -12.17 -15.65
N GLU A 469 24.83 -11.66 -14.45
CA GLU A 469 25.40 -12.13 -13.19
C GLU A 469 24.34 -13.01 -12.50
N ILE A 470 24.63 -14.29 -12.23
CA ILE A 470 23.64 -15.24 -11.69
C ILE A 470 24.08 -15.75 -10.32
N TRP A 471 23.21 -15.59 -9.33
CA TRP A 471 23.42 -16.01 -7.94
C TRP A 471 22.32 -16.95 -7.46
N MET A 472 22.73 -17.98 -6.73
CA MET A 472 21.82 -18.92 -6.08
C MET A 472 22.12 -19.01 -4.59
N GLY A 473 21.05 -18.97 -3.81
CA GLY A 473 21.04 -19.04 -2.36
C GLY A 473 20.16 -20.20 -1.91
N LYS A 474 20.74 -21.07 -1.09
CA LYS A 474 20.02 -22.15 -0.40
C LYS A 474 19.95 -21.77 1.08
N PHE A 475 18.74 -21.50 1.55
CA PHE A 475 18.49 -20.96 2.88
C PHE A 475 17.88 -22.04 3.78
N SER A 476 18.65 -22.52 4.75
CA SER A 476 18.21 -23.52 5.74
C SER A 476 19.17 -23.58 6.92
N ARG A 477 18.68 -23.82 8.14
CA ARG A 477 19.50 -24.25 9.28
C ARG A 477 18.88 -25.45 10.00
N LEU A 478 19.71 -26.46 10.25
CA LEU A 478 19.50 -27.52 11.24
C LEU A 478 20.17 -27.09 12.54
N ALA A 479 19.42 -26.99 13.64
CA ALA A 479 20.03 -26.86 14.96
C ALA A 479 20.61 -28.22 15.40
N ASP A 480 21.77 -28.19 16.08
CA ASP A 480 22.57 -29.38 16.48
C ASP A 480 21.78 -30.46 17.24
N GLY A 481 20.61 -30.16 17.80
CA GLY A 481 19.73 -31.12 18.49
C GLY A 481 19.03 -32.15 17.59
N ILE A 482 19.04 -31.97 16.26
CA ILE A 482 18.33 -32.86 15.32
C ILE A 482 19.18 -34.05 14.87
N LEU A 483 20.51 -34.02 15.05
CA LEU A 483 21.33 -35.22 14.86
C LEU A 483 20.80 -36.37 15.73
N SER A 484 20.31 -36.08 16.95
CA SER A 484 19.63 -37.04 17.82
C SER A 484 18.27 -37.52 17.29
N ALA A 485 17.42 -36.64 16.75
CA ALA A 485 16.09 -37.00 16.23
C ALA A 485 16.14 -37.81 14.92
N ILE A 486 17.13 -37.53 14.08
CA ILE A 486 17.40 -38.31 12.87
C ILE A 486 18.15 -39.61 13.22
N GLN A 487 19.05 -39.61 14.22
CA GLN A 487 19.62 -40.84 14.80
C GLN A 487 18.56 -41.70 15.52
N LEU A 488 17.45 -41.13 15.97
CA LEU A 488 16.29 -41.84 16.53
C LEU A 488 15.47 -42.58 15.46
N GLN A 489 15.70 -42.40 14.15
CA GLN A 489 15.22 -43.40 13.16
C GLN A 489 15.83 -44.79 13.41
N VAL A 490 16.88 -44.89 14.24
CA VAL A 490 17.57 -46.14 14.60
C VAL A 490 17.26 -46.60 16.04
N PHE A 491 16.76 -45.73 16.94
CA PHE A 491 16.51 -46.07 18.35
C PHE A 491 15.19 -45.49 18.87
N GLY A 492 14.41 -46.27 19.60
CA GLY A 492 12.98 -46.06 19.87
C GLY A 492 12.55 -44.86 20.75
N THR A 493 11.22 -44.77 20.87
CA THR A 493 10.37 -43.64 21.28
C THR A 493 10.42 -43.21 22.75
N ALA A 494 11.50 -42.58 23.20
CA ALA A 494 11.47 -41.78 24.43
C ALA A 494 12.44 -40.61 24.34
N VAL A 495 11.95 -39.42 24.69
CA VAL A 495 12.67 -38.14 24.78
C VAL A 495 12.74 -37.34 23.47
N ILE A 496 11.68 -36.56 23.23
CA ILE A 496 11.69 -35.40 22.33
C ILE A 496 11.40 -34.19 23.24
N GLY A 497 12.36 -33.27 23.35
CA GLY A 497 12.28 -32.10 24.21
C GLY A 497 11.54 -30.95 23.54
N SER A 498 11.18 -29.91 24.29
CA SER A 498 10.55 -28.69 23.74
C SER A 498 11.47 -27.87 22.81
N GLU A 499 12.72 -28.29 22.65
CA GLU A 499 13.75 -27.63 21.84
C GLU A 499 13.64 -27.93 20.32
N ASP A 500 12.80 -28.88 19.91
CA ASP A 500 12.69 -29.40 18.53
C ASP A 500 11.94 -28.47 17.54
N THR A 501 11.93 -27.15 17.78
CA THR A 501 11.29 -26.14 16.91
C THR A 501 12.26 -25.13 16.28
N LYS A 502 13.57 -25.37 16.39
CA LYS A 502 14.65 -24.47 15.91
C LYS A 502 15.02 -24.64 14.43
N MET A 503 14.11 -25.14 13.59
CA MET A 503 14.32 -25.19 12.13
C MET A 503 13.84 -23.88 11.50
N THR A 504 14.65 -23.30 10.62
CA THR A 504 14.26 -22.15 9.80
C THR A 504 14.72 -22.36 8.37
N TRP A 505 13.93 -21.84 7.43
CA TRP A 505 14.25 -21.75 6.02
C TRP A 505 13.56 -20.51 5.45
N ASN A 506 13.94 -20.14 4.22
CA ASN A 506 13.21 -19.10 3.49
C ASN A 506 11.80 -19.59 3.15
N HIS A 507 10.79 -18.83 3.54
CA HIS A 507 9.39 -19.08 3.18
C HIS A 507 8.77 -17.90 2.42
N SER A 508 9.53 -16.83 2.17
CA SER A 508 9.09 -15.71 1.32
C SER A 508 8.87 -16.17 -0.13
N LYS A 509 7.86 -15.60 -0.78
CA LYS A 509 7.57 -15.79 -2.21
C LYS A 509 7.53 -14.43 -2.87
N ILE A 510 8.63 -14.08 -3.52
CA ILE A 510 8.85 -12.76 -4.11
C ILE A 510 9.40 -12.96 -5.50
N ILE A 511 8.83 -12.30 -6.49
CA ILE A 511 9.48 -12.07 -7.78
C ILE A 511 9.49 -10.57 -7.98
N SER A 512 10.65 -9.94 -8.02
CA SER A 512 10.73 -8.48 -8.13
C SER A 512 11.88 -8.03 -9.00
N MET A 513 11.70 -6.91 -9.70
CA MET A 513 12.67 -6.34 -10.60
C MET A 513 12.83 -4.84 -10.36
N ASP A 514 14.08 -4.38 -10.44
CA ASP A 514 14.51 -2.97 -10.46
C ASP A 514 13.77 -2.02 -9.50
N GLY A 515 13.30 -2.50 -8.35
CA GLY A 515 12.50 -1.74 -7.40
C GLY A 515 11.19 -1.17 -7.94
N THR A 516 10.68 -1.63 -9.08
CA THR A 516 9.52 -1.04 -9.77
C THR A 516 8.32 -1.97 -9.86
N GLU A 517 8.54 -3.27 -10.00
CA GLU A 517 7.48 -4.27 -10.11
C GLU A 517 7.76 -5.48 -9.22
N ALA A 518 6.72 -6.02 -8.59
CA ALA A 518 6.85 -7.22 -7.76
C ALA A 518 5.59 -8.09 -7.76
N LEU A 519 5.76 -9.40 -7.65
CA LEU A 519 4.74 -10.38 -7.31
C LEU A 519 5.08 -10.95 -5.94
N VAL A 520 4.19 -10.78 -4.97
CA VAL A 520 4.39 -11.21 -3.57
C VAL A 520 3.13 -11.85 -3.02
N GLY A 521 3.25 -12.94 -2.28
CA GLY A 521 2.09 -13.57 -1.63
C GLY A 521 2.32 -15.00 -1.15
N GLY A 522 1.24 -15.79 -1.13
CA GLY A 522 1.22 -17.13 -0.56
C GLY A 522 1.61 -18.27 -1.52
N HIS A 523 1.52 -18.05 -2.84
CA HIS A 523 1.72 -19.09 -3.85
C HIS A 523 3.16 -19.64 -3.87
N ASN A 524 3.30 -20.95 -3.64
CA ASN A 524 4.57 -21.66 -3.84
C ASN A 524 4.83 -21.84 -5.34
N LEU A 525 6.12 -21.80 -5.73
CA LEU A 525 6.55 -22.16 -7.09
C LEU A 525 6.93 -23.63 -7.20
N ASN A 526 6.93 -24.36 -6.10
CA ASN A 526 7.15 -25.80 -6.05
C ASN A 526 5.81 -26.47 -5.71
N MET A 527 5.52 -27.62 -6.33
CA MET A 527 4.24 -28.33 -6.36
C MET A 527 3.29 -27.80 -7.45
N ASP A 528 2.67 -28.70 -8.23
CA ASP A 528 1.65 -28.38 -9.25
C ASP A 528 0.31 -28.01 -8.57
N LEU A 529 0.29 -26.91 -7.81
CA LEU A 529 -0.85 -26.47 -7.00
C LEU A 529 -2.01 -25.90 -7.83
N PHE A 530 -1.77 -25.66 -9.12
CA PHE A 530 -2.71 -25.01 -10.03
C PHE A 530 -3.43 -26.02 -10.93
N LYS A 531 -2.74 -27.03 -11.48
CA LYS A 531 -3.34 -28.00 -12.40
C LYS A 531 -3.63 -29.36 -11.78
N SER A 532 -3.10 -29.63 -10.59
CA SER A 532 -3.53 -30.82 -9.85
C SER A 532 -5.00 -30.69 -9.47
N TYR A 533 -5.69 -31.83 -9.49
CA TYR A 533 -7.01 -31.94 -8.88
C TYR A 533 -6.84 -32.67 -7.55
N PRO A 534 -7.01 -31.95 -6.42
CA PRO A 534 -7.58 -30.61 -6.33
C PRO A 534 -6.57 -29.45 -6.35
N PRO A 535 -6.97 -28.26 -6.84
CA PRO A 535 -6.16 -27.06 -6.78
C PRO A 535 -6.17 -26.46 -5.37
N VAL A 536 -5.14 -25.69 -5.02
CA VAL A 536 -5.07 -24.91 -3.78
C VAL A 536 -5.75 -23.55 -3.97
N HIS A 537 -6.48 -23.11 -2.97
CA HIS A 537 -6.92 -21.73 -2.86
C HIS A 537 -5.83 -20.86 -2.20
N ASP A 538 -5.32 -19.84 -2.89
CA ASP A 538 -4.26 -18.95 -2.38
C ASP A 538 -4.35 -17.56 -3.01
N VAL A 539 -3.63 -16.58 -2.46
CA VAL A 539 -3.63 -15.18 -2.89
C VAL A 539 -2.21 -14.64 -2.98
N SER A 540 -1.91 -14.00 -4.12
CA SER A 540 -0.74 -13.13 -4.29
C SER A 540 -1.18 -11.79 -4.87
N ILE A 541 -0.30 -10.78 -4.80
CA ILE A 541 -0.52 -9.49 -5.45
C ILE A 541 0.62 -9.16 -6.40
N VAL A 542 0.30 -8.57 -7.54
CA VAL A 542 1.23 -7.85 -8.40
C VAL A 542 1.24 -6.38 -7.99
N VAL A 543 2.41 -5.79 -7.86
CA VAL A 543 2.63 -4.44 -7.36
C VAL A 543 3.41 -3.64 -8.39
N HIS A 544 2.90 -2.46 -8.75
CA HIS A 544 3.61 -1.46 -9.54
C HIS A 544 3.91 -0.26 -8.64
N GLY A 545 5.19 0.07 -8.48
CA GLY A 545 5.66 1.19 -7.69
C GLY A 545 6.68 0.80 -6.62
N GLU A 546 6.92 1.72 -5.69
CA GLU A 546 8.06 1.65 -4.77
C GLU A 546 8.04 0.45 -3.81
N ALA A 547 6.89 -0.13 -3.50
CA ALA A 547 6.81 -1.31 -2.64
C ALA A 547 7.63 -2.50 -3.17
N ALA A 548 7.80 -2.60 -4.49
CA ALA A 548 8.69 -3.58 -5.12
C ALA A 548 10.16 -3.41 -4.66
N TYR A 549 10.62 -2.17 -4.50
CA TYR A 549 11.94 -1.89 -3.95
C TYR A 549 12.05 -2.37 -2.50
N GLY A 550 11.01 -2.15 -1.69
CA GLY A 550 10.89 -2.71 -0.35
C GLY A 550 11.08 -4.24 -0.31
N ALA A 551 10.48 -4.99 -1.24
CA ALA A 551 10.66 -6.44 -1.32
C ALA A 551 12.11 -6.84 -1.62
N GLN A 552 12.81 -6.13 -2.52
CA GLN A 552 14.21 -6.45 -2.80
C GLN A 552 15.16 -6.00 -1.68
N LEU A 553 14.83 -4.91 -0.96
CA LEU A 553 15.54 -4.50 0.25
C LEU A 553 15.37 -5.51 1.38
N PHE A 554 14.19 -6.13 1.51
CA PHE A 554 13.98 -7.25 2.42
C PHE A 554 14.88 -8.43 2.04
N LEU A 555 14.93 -8.79 0.76
CA LEU A 555 15.81 -9.87 0.29
C LEU A 555 17.30 -9.58 0.52
N ASN A 556 17.73 -8.32 0.45
CA ASN A 556 19.10 -7.97 0.87
C ASN A 556 19.38 -8.40 2.32
N GLN A 557 18.42 -8.25 3.23
CA GLN A 557 18.59 -8.71 4.61
C GLN A 557 18.80 -10.23 4.68
N MET A 558 18.15 -10.98 3.78
CA MET A 558 18.27 -12.44 3.71
C MET A 558 19.57 -12.92 3.04
N TRP A 559 20.15 -12.14 2.14
CA TRP A 559 21.44 -12.45 1.50
C TRP A 559 22.66 -12.21 2.41
N VAL A 560 22.48 -11.45 3.51
CA VAL A 560 23.52 -11.09 4.50
C VAL A 560 23.40 -11.98 5.75
N CYS A 561 23.16 -13.27 5.57
CA CYS A 561 23.15 -14.26 6.64
C CYS A 561 24.51 -14.98 6.77
N GLY A 562 24.78 -15.53 7.96
CA GLY A 562 25.92 -16.44 8.18
C GLY A 562 25.84 -17.70 7.32
N THR A 563 26.99 -18.35 7.09
CA THR A 563 27.11 -19.56 6.26
C THR A 563 26.38 -20.78 6.81
N ASP A 564 25.95 -20.71 8.06
CA ASP A 564 25.15 -21.71 8.76
C ASP A 564 23.64 -21.56 8.52
N LEU A 565 23.20 -20.49 7.84
CA LEU A 565 21.83 -20.30 7.34
C LEU A 565 21.76 -20.29 5.83
N LEU A 566 22.78 -19.75 5.16
CA LEU A 566 22.77 -19.48 3.75
C LEU A 566 24.01 -20.05 3.07
N ALA A 567 23.79 -21.03 2.19
CA ALA A 567 24.78 -21.42 1.20
C ALA A 567 24.58 -20.56 -0.06
N LYS A 568 25.68 -19.98 -0.58
CA LYS A 568 25.71 -19.11 -1.75
C LYS A 568 26.55 -19.73 -2.85
N GLU A 569 26.06 -19.64 -4.08
CA GLU A 569 26.77 -20.01 -5.28
C GLU A 569 26.58 -18.95 -6.35
N SER A 570 27.56 -18.79 -7.23
CA SER A 570 27.44 -17.96 -8.44
C SER A 570 27.78 -18.77 -9.68
N LEU A 571 27.08 -18.56 -10.79
CA LEU A 571 27.43 -19.18 -12.07
C LEU A 571 28.53 -18.38 -12.77
N ARG A 572 29.67 -19.02 -13.02
CA ARG A 572 30.70 -18.49 -13.91
C ARG A 572 30.29 -18.70 -15.37
N ILE A 573 29.90 -17.61 -16.04
CA ILE A 573 29.36 -17.65 -17.40
C ILE A 573 30.45 -18.00 -18.44
N ASP A 574 31.72 -17.73 -18.16
CA ASP A 574 32.84 -17.98 -19.08
C ASP A 574 33.08 -19.47 -19.36
N ASN A 575 32.84 -20.32 -18.36
CA ASN A 575 33.04 -21.77 -18.47
C ASN A 575 31.83 -22.59 -18.01
N LEU A 576 30.71 -21.93 -17.69
CA LEU A 576 29.46 -22.53 -17.25
C LEU A 576 29.59 -23.42 -16.00
N THR A 577 30.39 -22.99 -15.01
CA THR A 577 30.59 -23.72 -13.76
C THR A 577 30.03 -22.97 -12.55
N TRP A 578 29.43 -23.71 -11.61
CA TRP A 578 28.99 -23.14 -10.33
C TRP A 578 30.19 -22.98 -9.38
N VAL A 579 30.29 -21.81 -8.75
CA VAL A 579 31.34 -21.47 -7.79
C VAL A 579 30.71 -21.30 -6.42
N ASN A 580 31.27 -21.97 -5.40
CA ASN A 580 30.88 -21.75 -4.01
C ASN A 580 31.29 -20.34 -3.56
N ARG A 581 30.35 -19.62 -2.93
CA ARG A 581 30.48 -18.21 -2.52
C ARG A 581 30.16 -18.01 -1.04
N ASN A 582 30.22 -19.07 -0.24
CA ASN A 582 29.87 -19.01 1.19
C ASN A 582 30.76 -18.02 1.96
N SER A 583 32.04 -17.89 1.57
CA SER A 583 32.99 -16.96 2.19
C SER A 583 32.71 -15.48 1.88
N ASP A 584 31.89 -15.17 0.88
CA ASP A 584 31.77 -13.83 0.33
C ASP A 584 30.67 -13.05 1.08
N SER A 585 30.98 -12.59 2.29
CA SER A 585 30.00 -11.98 3.20
C SER A 585 29.25 -10.77 2.62
N ASN A 586 29.87 -10.00 1.73
CA ASN A 586 29.28 -8.80 1.10
C ASN A 586 28.82 -9.02 -0.36
N MET A 587 28.62 -10.27 -0.77
CA MET A 587 28.14 -10.60 -2.12
C MET A 587 26.86 -11.46 -2.08
N PRO A 588 25.96 -11.34 -3.08
CA PRO A 588 26.03 -10.40 -4.22
C PRO A 588 25.90 -8.92 -3.79
N GLY A 589 26.70 -8.05 -4.42
CA GLY A 589 26.54 -6.61 -4.25
C GLY A 589 25.20 -6.13 -4.81
N ASP A 590 24.66 -5.04 -4.27
CA ASP A 590 23.39 -4.49 -4.73
C ASP A 590 23.60 -3.41 -5.81
N PRO A 591 23.25 -3.65 -7.09
CA PRO A 591 23.37 -2.62 -8.12
C PRO A 591 22.36 -1.48 -7.94
N LEU A 592 21.26 -1.70 -7.20
CA LEU A 592 20.19 -0.70 -7.03
C LEU A 592 20.54 0.41 -6.04
N VAL A 593 21.69 0.35 -5.36
CA VAL A 593 22.16 1.45 -4.50
C VAL A 593 22.96 2.51 -5.27
N GLN A 594 23.29 2.24 -6.55
CA GLN A 594 24.02 3.19 -7.39
C GLN A 594 23.11 4.38 -7.74
N ALA A 595 23.65 5.60 -7.71
CA ALA A 595 22.87 6.83 -7.81
C ALA A 595 22.12 6.98 -9.15
N ASP A 596 22.75 6.57 -10.26
CA ASP A 596 22.16 6.55 -11.60
C ASP A 596 21.08 5.48 -11.74
N VAL A 597 21.27 4.31 -11.10
CA VAL A 597 20.25 3.27 -11.02
C VAL A 597 19.06 3.76 -10.20
N LEU A 598 19.27 4.36 -9.03
CA LEU A 598 18.19 4.95 -8.21
C LEU A 598 17.40 6.02 -8.97
N ALA A 599 18.06 6.84 -9.79
CA ALA A 599 17.38 7.81 -10.64
C ALA A 599 16.48 7.12 -11.69
N TYR A 600 16.98 6.07 -12.33
CA TYR A 600 16.19 5.23 -13.25
C TYR A 600 14.98 4.59 -12.55
N ILE A 601 15.16 4.03 -11.35
CA ILE A 601 14.09 3.41 -10.57
C ILE A 601 12.98 4.43 -10.31
N LYS A 602 13.34 5.62 -9.82
CA LYS A 602 12.37 6.70 -9.54
C LYS A 602 11.63 7.16 -10.79
N GLU A 603 12.32 7.27 -11.91
CA GLU A 603 11.70 7.59 -13.21
C GLU A 603 10.67 6.52 -13.60
N LYS A 604 11.04 5.23 -13.48
CA LYS A 604 10.16 4.11 -13.82
C LYS A 604 8.97 3.98 -12.88
N GLN A 605 9.17 4.11 -11.57
CA GLN A 605 8.08 4.16 -10.59
C GLN A 605 7.12 5.30 -10.95
N SER A 606 7.62 6.51 -11.19
CA SER A 606 6.81 7.67 -11.58
C SER A 606 6.03 7.44 -12.88
N ALA A 607 6.66 6.78 -13.86
CA ALA A 607 6.02 6.42 -15.12
C ALA A 607 4.90 5.40 -14.94
N LEU A 608 5.08 4.38 -14.08
CA LEU A 608 4.04 3.40 -13.75
C LEU A 608 2.84 4.07 -13.07
N ILE A 609 3.08 4.95 -12.09
CA ILE A 609 2.01 5.72 -11.43
C ILE A 609 1.26 6.59 -12.43
N THR A 610 1.99 7.32 -13.30
CA THR A 610 1.38 8.16 -14.35
C THR A 610 0.54 7.32 -15.30
N MET A 611 1.03 6.16 -15.73
CA MET A 611 0.32 5.23 -16.61
C MET A 611 -1.00 4.79 -15.98
N HIS A 612 -1.00 4.34 -14.72
CA HIS A 612 -2.21 3.94 -13.99
C HIS A 612 -3.20 5.09 -13.83
N ARG A 613 -2.74 6.26 -13.37
CA ARG A 613 -3.59 7.46 -13.20
C ARG A 613 -4.22 7.94 -14.51
N SER A 614 -3.51 7.79 -15.63
CA SER A 614 -4.03 8.15 -16.95
C SER A 614 -5.06 7.13 -17.48
N GLY A 615 -5.04 5.89 -16.97
CA GLY A 615 -5.81 4.77 -17.52
C GLY A 615 -5.32 4.29 -18.90
N VAL A 616 -4.20 4.81 -19.41
CA VAL A 616 -3.68 4.55 -20.76
C VAL A 616 -2.35 3.82 -20.68
N GLN A 617 -2.29 2.61 -21.25
CA GLN A 617 -1.04 1.90 -21.50
C GLN A 617 -0.54 2.21 -22.91
N THR A 618 0.75 2.51 -23.04
CA THR A 618 1.39 2.74 -24.34
C THR A 618 2.04 1.46 -24.85
N GLY A 619 1.70 1.05 -26.09
CA GLY A 619 2.30 -0.10 -26.75
C GLY A 619 1.26 -1.16 -27.15
N THR A 620 1.66 -2.12 -27.96
CA THR A 620 0.86 -3.29 -28.32
C THR A 620 1.74 -4.53 -28.19
N ASP A 621 1.19 -5.61 -27.63
CA ASP A 621 1.90 -6.89 -27.63
C ASP A 621 2.07 -7.38 -29.09
N PRO A 622 3.27 -7.83 -29.49
CA PRO A 622 3.49 -8.33 -30.85
C PRO A 622 2.74 -9.65 -31.10
N VAL A 623 2.23 -9.82 -32.31
CA VAL A 623 1.75 -11.13 -32.80
C VAL A 623 2.96 -11.89 -33.35
N TYR A 624 3.36 -12.98 -32.69
CA TYR A 624 4.53 -13.76 -33.08
C TYR A 624 4.25 -14.66 -34.30
N PRO A 625 5.05 -14.58 -35.38
CA PRO A 625 5.11 -15.60 -36.40
C PRO A 625 6.10 -16.70 -36.02
N SER A 626 5.68 -17.96 -36.15
CA SER A 626 6.49 -19.16 -35.89
C SER A 626 7.75 -19.20 -36.76
N GLY A 627 8.89 -18.79 -36.21
CA GLY A 627 10.17 -18.77 -36.93
C GLY A 627 11.16 -19.80 -36.37
N GLU A 628 11.65 -20.72 -37.23
CA GLU A 628 12.62 -21.75 -36.84
C GLU A 628 13.92 -21.14 -36.25
N GLN A 629 14.30 -21.63 -35.07
CA GLN A 629 15.53 -21.25 -34.39
C GLN A 629 16.73 -22.05 -34.94
N PRO A 630 17.93 -21.46 -35.04
CA PRO A 630 19.12 -22.20 -35.45
C PRO A 630 19.47 -23.27 -34.43
N ILE A 631 19.52 -24.52 -34.89
CA ILE A 631 19.95 -25.68 -34.11
C ILE A 631 21.48 -25.67 -34.04
N ALA A 632 22.04 -25.50 -32.84
CA ALA A 632 23.47 -25.71 -32.62
C ALA A 632 23.80 -27.22 -32.73
N SER A 633 24.67 -27.60 -33.66
CA SER A 633 25.09 -28.99 -33.86
C SER A 633 26.26 -29.36 -32.94
N GLY A 634 26.16 -30.51 -32.26
CA GLY A 634 27.25 -31.08 -31.44
C GLY A 634 26.98 -31.30 -29.94
N ILE A 635 25.72 -31.47 -29.50
CA ILE A 635 25.31 -31.50 -28.08
C ILE A 635 24.87 -32.93 -27.68
N ARG A 636 25.76 -33.94 -27.68
CA ARG A 636 25.25 -35.33 -27.69
C ARG A 636 25.49 -36.26 -26.50
N ASP A 637 26.44 -36.05 -25.58
CA ASP A 637 26.69 -37.07 -24.54
C ASP A 637 26.82 -36.59 -23.06
N GLN A 638 26.66 -35.29 -22.72
CA GLN A 638 26.92 -34.79 -21.35
C GLN A 638 25.75 -34.08 -20.63
N ASP A 639 24.62 -33.83 -21.28
CA ASP A 639 23.37 -33.35 -20.62
C ASP A 639 22.51 -34.53 -20.09
N LEU A 640 23.08 -35.74 -20.04
CA LEU A 640 22.42 -37.05 -20.17
C LEU A 640 21.77 -37.67 -18.91
N GLN A 641 21.36 -36.92 -17.88
CA GLN A 641 20.59 -37.54 -16.77
C GLN A 641 19.44 -36.74 -16.16
N THR A 642 19.17 -35.51 -16.63
CA THR A 642 18.00 -34.69 -16.20
C THR A 642 16.95 -34.50 -17.31
N LEU A 643 16.97 -35.38 -18.32
CA LEU A 643 16.29 -35.19 -19.61
C LEU A 643 15.07 -36.07 -19.88
N THR A 644 14.60 -36.93 -18.98
CA THR A 644 13.36 -37.69 -19.28
C THR A 644 12.11 -36.80 -19.19
N ASP A 645 12.12 -35.78 -18.32
CA ASP A 645 10.98 -34.86 -18.14
C ASP A 645 11.16 -33.49 -18.84
N LEU A 646 12.31 -33.24 -19.48
CA LEU A 646 12.65 -32.01 -20.22
C LEU A 646 12.68 -32.20 -21.75
N GLN A 647 11.95 -33.19 -22.29
CA GLN A 647 11.98 -33.53 -23.72
C GLN A 647 11.17 -32.60 -24.65
N LEU A 648 10.43 -31.63 -24.11
CA LEU A 648 9.84 -30.53 -24.86
C LEU A 648 10.57 -29.24 -24.47
N GLU A 649 10.76 -28.33 -25.44
CA GLU A 649 11.62 -27.15 -25.38
C GLU A 649 11.69 -26.49 -23.98
N VAL A 650 12.88 -26.49 -23.35
CA VAL A 650 13.13 -25.75 -22.08
C VAL A 650 12.93 -24.24 -22.25
N PHE A 651 12.92 -23.76 -23.49
CA PHE A 651 12.67 -22.38 -23.84
C PHE A 651 11.36 -22.33 -24.62
N GLN A 652 10.32 -21.71 -24.08
CA GLN A 652 9.22 -21.24 -24.92
C GLN A 652 9.78 -20.37 -26.06
N GLU A 653 9.02 -20.23 -27.14
CA GLU A 653 9.24 -19.16 -28.10
C GLU A 653 9.30 -17.82 -27.34
N ARG A 654 10.23 -16.93 -27.68
CA ARG A 654 10.43 -15.67 -26.94
C ARG A 654 9.13 -14.87 -26.94
N ILE A 655 8.51 -14.73 -25.77
CA ILE A 655 7.31 -13.91 -25.57
C ILE A 655 7.75 -12.55 -25.04
N VAL A 656 7.31 -11.48 -25.69
CA VAL A 656 7.45 -10.10 -25.24
C VAL A 656 6.06 -9.55 -24.94
N TYR A 657 5.86 -9.06 -23.72
CA TYR A 657 4.68 -8.31 -23.33
C TYR A 657 5.07 -6.84 -23.17
N ASN A 658 4.46 -5.98 -23.99
CA ASN A 658 4.59 -4.53 -23.93
C ASN A 658 3.49 -3.89 -23.06
N THR A 659 2.39 -4.60 -22.87
CA THR A 659 1.23 -4.20 -22.08
C THR A 659 1.07 -5.09 -20.84
N TYR A 660 0.38 -4.59 -19.81
CA TYR A 660 0.10 -5.37 -18.61
C TYR A 660 -1.30 -6.00 -18.67
N ALA A 661 -1.38 -7.31 -18.42
CA ALA A 661 -2.67 -7.99 -18.26
C ALA A 661 -3.47 -7.43 -17.08
N GLY A 662 -4.80 -7.43 -17.23
CA GLY A 662 -5.71 -7.03 -16.16
C GLY A 662 -5.50 -5.58 -15.70
N PHE A 663 -5.09 -4.67 -16.59
CA PHE A 663 -4.71 -3.32 -16.19
C PHE A 663 -5.78 -2.56 -15.40
N ALA A 664 -7.06 -2.74 -15.76
CA ALA A 664 -8.18 -2.10 -15.07
C ALA A 664 -8.46 -2.69 -13.66
N GLU A 665 -7.87 -3.85 -13.35
CA GLU A 665 -7.97 -4.51 -12.04
C GLU A 665 -6.97 -3.94 -11.04
N TYR A 666 -5.98 -3.16 -11.48
CA TYR A 666 -5.05 -2.51 -10.56
C TYR A 666 -5.76 -1.40 -9.79
N LYS A 667 -5.61 -1.41 -8.46
CA LYS A 667 -6.18 -0.42 -7.55
C LYS A 667 -5.08 0.32 -6.82
N GLU A 668 -5.33 1.60 -6.54
CA GLU A 668 -4.40 2.41 -5.78
C GLU A 668 -4.42 2.00 -4.30
N ALA A 669 -3.25 1.64 -3.80
CA ALA A 669 -2.94 1.68 -2.38
C ALA A 669 -2.21 2.99 -2.13
N THR A 670 -2.85 3.87 -1.35
CA THR A 670 -2.28 5.18 -1.01
C THR A 670 -0.97 5.08 -0.24
N ARG A 671 -0.81 4.03 0.57
CA ARG A 671 0.43 3.71 1.27
C ARG A 671 0.58 2.22 1.44
N MET A 672 1.82 1.76 1.46
CA MET A 672 2.14 0.36 1.63
C MET A 672 3.40 0.18 2.46
N LEU A 673 3.34 -0.61 3.52
CA LEU A 673 4.48 -0.88 4.39
C LEU A 673 4.98 -2.31 4.18
N THR A 674 6.20 -2.44 3.67
CA THR A 674 6.93 -3.71 3.58
C THR A 674 7.65 -4.00 4.88
N LEU A 675 7.46 -5.19 5.43
CA LEU A 675 8.21 -5.66 6.61
C LEU A 675 8.29 -7.19 6.58
N GLY A 676 8.93 -7.77 7.59
CA GLY A 676 8.99 -9.22 7.70
C GLY A 676 9.49 -9.70 9.05
N LYS A 677 9.51 -11.02 9.19
CA LYS A 677 10.26 -11.73 10.24
C LYS A 677 11.27 -12.65 9.58
N TYR A 678 12.48 -12.71 10.12
CA TYR A 678 13.57 -13.46 9.51
C TYR A 678 14.70 -13.67 10.51
N TRP A 679 15.57 -14.63 10.22
CA TRP A 679 16.73 -14.94 11.05
C TRP A 679 18.02 -14.71 10.26
N ASN A 680 18.94 -13.89 10.78
CA ASN A 680 20.19 -13.56 10.08
C ASN A 680 21.48 -13.82 10.85
N GLY A 681 21.41 -14.31 12.09
CA GLY A 681 22.57 -14.58 12.94
C GLY A 681 22.56 -15.96 13.59
N PRO A 682 23.60 -16.34 14.35
CA PRO A 682 23.73 -17.66 14.96
C PRO A 682 22.72 -17.92 16.10
N ASP A 683 22.30 -16.88 16.85
CA ASP A 683 21.45 -17.04 18.04
C ASP A 683 20.02 -16.60 17.75
N GLN A 684 19.06 -17.54 17.86
CA GLN A 684 17.65 -17.24 17.60
C GLN A 684 17.10 -16.17 18.55
N THR A 685 17.56 -16.13 19.80
CA THR A 685 17.01 -15.25 20.82
C THR A 685 17.37 -13.79 20.58
N THR A 686 18.58 -13.52 20.07
CA THR A 686 19.08 -12.18 19.80
C THR A 686 18.94 -11.77 18.34
N ASP A 687 19.01 -12.72 17.41
CA ASP A 687 19.17 -12.43 15.99
C ASP A 687 17.88 -12.64 15.18
N PHE A 688 16.85 -13.27 15.75
CA PHE A 688 15.55 -13.36 15.11
C PHE A 688 14.85 -11.99 15.09
N LYS A 689 14.54 -11.52 13.88
CA LYS A 689 13.84 -10.26 13.63
C LYS A 689 12.35 -10.51 13.66
N LYS A 690 11.62 -9.73 14.46
CA LYS A 690 10.21 -9.95 14.83
C LYS A 690 9.27 -8.91 14.25
N GLY A 691 9.62 -8.29 13.11
CA GLY A 691 8.85 -7.19 12.52
C GLY A 691 7.39 -7.59 12.28
N SER A 692 7.15 -8.73 11.64
CA SER A 692 5.78 -9.23 11.40
C SER A 692 5.01 -9.56 12.68
N GLU A 693 5.66 -10.06 13.73
CA GLU A 693 4.97 -10.37 14.99
C GLU A 693 4.49 -9.10 15.70
N ILE A 694 5.31 -8.04 15.70
CA ILE A 694 4.91 -6.72 16.23
C ILE A 694 3.78 -6.12 15.39
N MET A 695 3.85 -6.25 14.06
CA MET A 695 2.79 -5.82 13.16
C MET A 695 1.46 -6.52 13.50
N LYS A 696 1.44 -7.86 13.56
CA LYS A 696 0.23 -8.65 13.84
C LYS A 696 -0.39 -8.26 15.18
N GLU A 697 0.43 -8.19 16.24
CA GLU A 697 -0.04 -7.79 17.57
C GLU A 697 -0.66 -6.39 17.55
N THR A 698 0.03 -5.44 16.90
CA THR A 698 -0.42 -4.05 16.82
C THR A 698 -1.76 -3.93 16.09
N LEU A 699 -1.90 -4.56 14.93
CA LEU A 699 -3.12 -4.51 14.14
C LEU A 699 -4.29 -5.18 14.87
N ILE A 700 -4.10 -6.39 15.40
CA ILE A 700 -5.14 -7.16 16.09
C ILE A 700 -5.63 -6.40 17.34
N LYS A 701 -4.73 -5.87 18.16
CA LYS A 701 -5.11 -5.17 19.40
C LYS A 701 -5.68 -3.78 19.15
N ALA A 702 -5.37 -3.16 18.02
CA ALA A 702 -5.91 -1.84 17.68
C ALA A 702 -7.34 -1.92 17.09
N ALA A 703 -7.74 -3.07 16.53
CA ALA A 703 -9.02 -3.27 15.86
C ALA A 703 -10.24 -2.82 16.67
N LYS A 704 -11.15 -2.09 15.99
CA LYS A 704 -12.32 -1.45 16.58
C LYS A 704 -13.64 -2.12 16.24
N ASN A 705 -13.77 -2.65 15.03
CA ASN A 705 -15.03 -3.11 14.47
C ASN A 705 -14.91 -4.54 13.96
N THR A 706 -13.89 -4.84 13.17
CA THR A 706 -13.80 -6.13 12.49
C THR A 706 -12.37 -6.61 12.33
N ILE A 707 -12.15 -7.92 12.54
CA ILE A 707 -10.96 -8.61 12.05
C ILE A 707 -11.44 -9.78 11.19
N ARG A 708 -10.86 -9.89 10.00
CA ARG A 708 -11.13 -10.94 9.03
C ARG A 708 -9.84 -11.64 8.68
N MET A 709 -9.78 -12.96 8.81
CA MET A 709 -8.57 -13.74 8.55
C MET A 709 -8.89 -14.87 7.57
N SER A 710 -8.10 -15.00 6.51
CA SER A 710 -8.08 -16.18 5.64
C SER A 710 -6.70 -16.80 5.69
N GLN A 711 -6.63 -18.01 6.25
CA GLN A 711 -5.37 -18.70 6.58
C GLN A 711 -5.45 -20.18 6.23
N MET A 712 -4.30 -20.81 6.06
CA MET A 712 -4.21 -22.28 6.12
C MET A 712 -4.64 -22.76 7.52
N ASP A 713 -3.97 -22.26 8.55
CA ASP A 713 -4.29 -22.53 9.94
C ASP A 713 -3.96 -21.29 10.80
N ILE A 714 -4.63 -21.16 11.94
CA ILE A 714 -4.17 -20.30 13.04
C ILE A 714 -3.71 -21.10 14.26
N VAL A 715 -4.05 -22.40 14.31
CA VAL A 715 -3.62 -23.37 15.32
C VAL A 715 -2.93 -24.54 14.64
N SER A 716 -1.71 -24.86 15.07
CA SER A 716 -0.90 -25.94 14.48
C SER A 716 -0.79 -27.13 15.42
N ALA A 717 -1.15 -28.35 14.96
CA ALA A 717 -0.93 -29.57 15.73
C ALA A 717 0.56 -29.94 15.93
N TRP A 718 1.46 -29.30 15.18
CA TRP A 718 2.91 -29.43 15.37
C TRP A 718 3.41 -28.69 16.61
N LYS A 719 2.65 -27.71 17.09
CA LYS A 719 3.00 -26.88 18.25
C LYS A 719 2.26 -27.39 19.48
N LYS A 720 3.04 -27.97 20.39
CA LYS A 720 2.52 -28.65 21.58
C LYS A 720 1.79 -27.71 22.53
N ASN A 721 2.21 -26.45 22.65
CA ASN A 721 1.74 -25.57 23.72
C ASN A 721 0.85 -24.43 23.17
N TRP A 722 -0.19 -24.10 23.94
CA TRP A 722 -1.02 -22.91 23.67
C TRP A 722 -0.21 -21.62 23.70
N SER A 723 0.82 -21.54 24.56
CA SER A 723 1.69 -20.38 24.68
C SER A 723 2.33 -19.95 23.36
N ASP A 724 2.53 -20.90 22.43
CA ASP A 724 3.13 -20.66 21.12
C ASP A 724 2.17 -19.94 20.16
N HIS A 725 0.85 -20.06 20.40
CA HIS A 725 -0.23 -19.54 19.56
C HIS A 725 -0.57 -18.09 19.90
N LYS A 726 0.38 -17.18 19.65
CA LYS A 726 0.28 -15.76 20.03
C LYS A 726 -0.84 -15.01 19.33
N VAL A 727 -1.08 -15.28 18.05
CA VAL A 727 -2.19 -14.66 17.31
C VAL A 727 -3.53 -14.99 17.96
N CYS A 728 -3.75 -16.24 18.35
CA CYS A 728 -4.96 -16.64 19.07
C CYS A 728 -5.12 -15.88 20.39
N GLN A 729 -4.05 -15.74 21.18
CA GLN A 729 -4.06 -14.98 22.43
C GLN A 729 -4.43 -13.51 22.19
N TRP A 730 -3.82 -12.86 21.19
CA TRP A 730 -4.13 -11.47 20.85
C TRP A 730 -5.57 -11.27 20.37
N VAL A 731 -6.13 -12.22 19.63
CA VAL A 731 -7.55 -12.21 19.24
C VAL A 731 -8.46 -12.26 20.45
N LEU A 732 -8.20 -13.14 21.42
CA LEU A 732 -8.97 -13.22 22.66
C LEU A 732 -8.86 -11.92 23.48
N GLU A 733 -7.65 -11.36 23.58
CA GLU A 733 -7.41 -10.08 24.25
C GLU A 733 -8.16 -8.93 23.58
N ALA A 734 -8.12 -8.84 22.24
CA ALA A 734 -8.82 -7.80 21.48
C ALA A 734 -10.35 -7.89 21.63
N LEU A 735 -10.91 -9.10 21.56
CA LEU A 735 -12.34 -9.34 21.77
C LEU A 735 -12.80 -8.92 23.17
N LEU A 736 -12.00 -9.16 24.21
CA LEU A 736 -12.32 -8.75 25.58
C LEU A 736 -12.15 -7.24 25.79
N ALA A 737 -11.12 -6.64 25.19
CA ALA A 737 -10.85 -5.21 25.28
C ALA A 737 -11.89 -4.37 24.52
N ASN A 738 -12.54 -4.94 23.51
CA ASN A 738 -13.46 -4.22 22.65
C ASN A 738 -14.80 -4.96 22.45
N PRO A 739 -15.90 -4.46 23.04
CA PRO A 739 -17.20 -5.10 22.96
C PRO A 739 -17.86 -5.05 21.57
N ASN A 740 -17.42 -4.15 20.68
CA ASN A 740 -17.98 -3.98 19.34
C ASN A 740 -17.25 -4.82 18.26
N LEU A 741 -16.09 -5.39 18.60
CA LEU A 741 -15.25 -6.10 17.65
C LEU A 741 -15.87 -7.43 17.21
N GLU A 742 -16.04 -7.65 15.91
CA GLU A 742 -16.38 -8.96 15.35
C GLU A 742 -15.14 -9.61 14.74
N VAL A 743 -14.94 -10.91 14.97
CA VAL A 743 -13.80 -11.66 14.44
C VAL A 743 -14.30 -12.82 13.59
N GLN A 744 -13.93 -12.81 12.32
CA GLN A 744 -14.29 -13.81 11.33
C GLN A 744 -13.02 -14.47 10.80
N ILE A 745 -12.93 -15.79 10.89
CA ILE A 745 -11.73 -16.55 10.53
C ILE A 745 -12.14 -17.67 9.59
N VAL A 746 -11.51 -17.76 8.43
CA VAL A 746 -11.60 -18.90 7.52
C VAL A 746 -10.27 -19.64 7.53
N VAL A 747 -10.32 -20.93 7.88
CA VAL A 747 -9.17 -21.84 7.87
C VAL A 747 -9.37 -22.94 6.84
N SER A 748 -8.30 -23.66 6.52
CA SER A 748 -8.43 -24.90 5.76
C SER A 748 -9.30 -25.93 6.50
N PRO A 749 -10.14 -26.67 5.77
CA PRO A 749 -10.77 -27.88 6.23
C PRO A 749 -9.77 -28.87 6.83
N LEU A 750 -10.16 -29.63 7.84
CA LEU A 750 -9.31 -30.52 8.63
C LEU A 750 -8.45 -31.49 7.81
N ASP A 751 -9.00 -32.06 6.74
CA ASP A 751 -8.30 -32.96 5.82
C ASP A 751 -8.04 -32.28 4.47
N ALA A 752 -7.82 -30.96 4.48
CA ALA A 752 -7.40 -30.22 3.32
C ALA A 752 -6.07 -30.77 2.78
N GLY A 753 -6.06 -31.01 1.48
CA GLY A 753 -4.85 -31.38 0.77
C GLY A 753 -4.95 -30.98 -0.69
N ALA A 754 -3.82 -30.91 -1.36
CA ALA A 754 -3.74 -30.50 -2.75
C ALA A 754 -2.43 -30.97 -3.39
N GLY A 755 -2.29 -30.76 -4.70
CA GLY A 755 -1.12 -31.26 -5.42
C GLY A 755 -1.28 -32.73 -5.82
N ALA A 756 -0.49 -33.15 -6.81
CA ALA A 756 -0.44 -34.55 -7.24
C ALA A 756 0.17 -35.48 -6.16
N GLU A 757 0.91 -34.94 -5.20
CA GLU A 757 1.49 -35.75 -4.11
C GLU A 757 0.54 -35.87 -2.90
N GLY A 758 -0.58 -35.14 -2.93
CA GLY A 758 -1.53 -35.07 -1.83
C GLY A 758 -0.98 -34.30 -0.63
N ASP A 759 -0.22 -33.23 -0.89
CA ASP A 759 0.37 -32.36 0.12
C ASP A 759 -0.68 -31.83 1.07
N GLN A 760 -0.31 -31.73 2.33
CA GLN A 760 -1.24 -31.41 3.38
C GLN A 760 -1.37 -29.89 3.57
N TYR A 761 -2.61 -29.41 3.46
CA TYR A 761 -2.96 -27.99 3.61
C TYR A 761 -3.84 -27.73 4.84
N SER A 762 -3.76 -28.60 5.86
CA SER A 762 -4.27 -28.37 7.21
C SER A 762 -3.36 -29.04 8.23
N PHE A 763 -2.97 -28.32 9.28
CA PHE A 763 -2.18 -28.86 10.39
C PHE A 763 -3.03 -29.48 11.49
N GLY A 764 -4.11 -30.16 11.10
CA GLY A 764 -4.84 -31.10 11.97
C GLY A 764 -5.79 -30.47 12.97
N SER A 765 -6.05 -29.16 12.85
CA SER A 765 -7.03 -28.44 13.66
C SER A 765 -8.36 -28.27 12.94
N GLY A 766 -8.35 -27.77 11.70
CA GLY A 766 -9.60 -27.38 11.03
C GLY A 766 -10.38 -26.32 11.82
N ALA A 767 -11.60 -26.00 11.38
CA ALA A 767 -12.38 -24.93 11.99
C ALA A 767 -12.91 -25.30 13.39
N SER A 768 -13.44 -26.52 13.52
CA SER A 768 -14.06 -27.00 14.76
C SER A 768 -13.08 -27.00 15.94
N ARG A 769 -11.93 -27.63 15.76
CA ARG A 769 -10.94 -27.72 16.84
C ARG A 769 -10.33 -26.35 17.17
N THR A 770 -10.14 -25.51 16.16
CA THR A 770 -9.64 -24.15 16.33
C THR A 770 -10.58 -23.34 17.22
N PHE A 771 -11.89 -23.35 16.93
CA PHE A 771 -12.88 -22.69 17.77
C PHE A 771 -12.92 -23.27 19.18
N ASP A 772 -12.92 -24.60 19.33
CA ASP A 772 -12.95 -25.25 20.64
C ASP A 772 -11.75 -24.87 21.52
N LEU A 773 -10.56 -24.73 20.94
CA LEU A 773 -9.37 -24.28 21.67
C LEU A 773 -9.46 -22.80 22.07
N LEU A 774 -9.92 -21.92 21.17
CA LEU A 774 -10.17 -20.52 21.48
C LEU A 774 -11.21 -20.37 22.60
N LYS A 775 -12.30 -21.16 22.55
CA LYS A 775 -13.31 -21.24 23.59
C LYS A 775 -12.75 -21.74 24.91
N TYR A 776 -11.96 -22.82 24.88
CA TYR A 776 -11.35 -23.38 26.08
C TYR A 776 -10.50 -22.33 26.79
N TYR A 777 -9.58 -21.67 26.08
CA TYR A 777 -8.69 -20.66 26.69
C TYR A 777 -9.31 -19.27 26.85
N MET A 778 -10.50 -19.02 26.30
CA MET A 778 -11.34 -17.90 26.73
C MET A 778 -11.93 -18.14 28.12
N THR A 779 -12.12 -19.41 28.51
CA THR A 779 -12.90 -19.79 29.71
C THR A 779 -12.08 -20.50 30.79
N HIS A 780 -10.84 -20.91 30.51
CA HIS A 780 -9.97 -21.64 31.43
C HIS A 780 -8.58 -21.01 31.48
N ASP A 781 -7.98 -21.02 32.67
CA ASP A 781 -6.59 -20.61 32.86
C ASP A 781 -5.65 -21.59 32.16
N VAL A 782 -4.68 -21.05 31.41
CA VAL A 782 -3.75 -21.87 30.62
C VAL A 782 -2.84 -22.76 31.48
N ASN A 783 -2.51 -22.35 32.70
CA ASN A 783 -1.57 -23.07 33.54
C ASN A 783 -2.26 -24.05 34.49
N THR A 784 -3.47 -23.73 34.95
CA THR A 784 -4.17 -24.53 35.97
C THR A 784 -5.42 -25.26 35.46
N ASP A 785 -5.85 -25.00 34.22
CA ASP A 785 -7.11 -25.49 33.65
C ASP A 785 -8.35 -25.14 34.50
N ALA A 786 -8.22 -24.17 35.41
CA ALA A 786 -9.32 -23.74 36.26
C ALA A 786 -10.25 -22.81 35.47
N PRO A 787 -11.58 -22.92 35.62
CA PRO A 787 -12.49 -21.97 35.01
C PRO A 787 -12.17 -20.53 35.44
N LEU A 788 -12.19 -19.61 34.48
CA LEU A 788 -12.02 -18.18 34.68
C LEU A 788 -13.36 -17.54 35.07
N ASP A 789 -13.32 -16.45 35.84
CA ASP A 789 -14.52 -15.68 36.17
C ASP A 789 -15.14 -15.08 34.90
N ASP A 790 -16.47 -15.22 34.79
CA ASP A 790 -17.32 -14.61 33.77
C ASP A 790 -18.64 -14.11 34.38
N SER A 791 -18.63 -13.72 35.66
CA SER A 791 -19.81 -13.23 36.38
C SER A 791 -20.48 -12.02 35.70
N ASN A 792 -19.74 -11.24 34.91
CA ASN A 792 -20.24 -10.11 34.12
C ASN A 792 -20.63 -10.48 32.66
N GLY A 793 -20.45 -11.73 32.25
CA GLY A 793 -20.75 -12.24 30.91
C GLY A 793 -19.84 -11.72 29.79
N ALA A 794 -18.72 -11.06 30.10
CA ALA A 794 -17.83 -10.48 29.09
C ALA A 794 -17.22 -11.54 28.17
N ARG A 795 -16.82 -12.70 28.70
CA ARG A 795 -16.21 -13.81 27.94
C ARG A 795 -17.24 -14.51 27.09
N ALA A 796 -18.42 -14.81 27.64
CA ALA A 796 -19.54 -15.35 26.87
C ALA A 796 -19.95 -14.43 25.72
N ASN A 797 -20.02 -13.11 25.95
CA ASN A 797 -20.34 -12.14 24.90
C ASN A 797 -19.21 -11.99 23.86
N ALA A 798 -17.95 -12.17 24.25
CA ALA A 798 -16.84 -12.22 23.30
C ALA A 798 -16.92 -13.45 22.38
N LEU A 799 -17.27 -14.63 22.91
CA LEU A 799 -17.40 -15.87 22.12
C LEU A 799 -18.54 -15.82 21.08
N LYS A 800 -19.61 -15.04 21.32
CA LYS A 800 -20.69 -14.83 20.35
C LYS A 800 -20.26 -14.03 19.12
N ARG A 801 -19.17 -13.26 19.23
CA ARG A 801 -18.61 -12.41 18.15
C ARG A 801 -17.40 -13.04 17.47
N LEU A 802 -17.06 -14.28 17.82
CA LEU A 802 -15.98 -15.05 17.23
C LEU A 802 -16.57 -16.14 16.34
N HIS A 803 -16.23 -16.09 15.05
CA HIS A 803 -16.69 -17.02 14.05
C HIS A 803 -15.49 -17.68 13.36
N VAL A 804 -15.41 -19.01 13.40
CA VAL A 804 -14.37 -19.78 12.71
C VAL A 804 -15.04 -20.73 11.73
N ALA A 805 -14.73 -20.59 10.44
CA ALA A 805 -15.29 -21.37 9.36
C ALA A 805 -14.22 -22.19 8.63
N PRO A 806 -14.54 -23.39 8.15
CA PRO A 806 -13.75 -24.08 7.13
C PRO A 806 -13.92 -23.39 5.77
N LEU A 807 -12.93 -23.49 4.88
CA LEU A 807 -13.03 -22.99 3.51
C LEU A 807 -14.13 -23.71 2.73
N TYR A 808 -15.11 -22.96 2.25
CA TYR A 808 -16.05 -23.34 1.21
C TYR A 808 -16.03 -22.25 0.14
N TYR A 809 -16.00 -22.65 -1.13
CA TYR A 809 -16.04 -21.72 -2.26
C TYR A 809 -17.40 -21.70 -2.97
N THR A 810 -18.33 -22.55 -2.57
CA THR A 810 -19.63 -22.72 -3.21
C THR A 810 -20.66 -23.31 -2.25
N ASP A 811 -21.93 -22.96 -2.44
CA ASP A 811 -23.09 -23.55 -1.78
C ASP A 811 -23.64 -24.77 -2.53
N LYS A 812 -23.07 -25.08 -3.70
CA LYS A 812 -23.43 -26.24 -4.55
C LYS A 812 -22.73 -27.53 -4.14
N VAL A 813 -22.50 -27.71 -2.84
CA VAL A 813 -21.97 -28.94 -2.26
C VAL A 813 -23.14 -29.87 -1.96
N PRO A 814 -23.12 -31.16 -2.37
CA PRO A 814 -24.17 -32.11 -2.02
C PRO A 814 -24.41 -32.14 -0.50
N ALA A 815 -25.68 -32.17 -0.07
CA ALA A 815 -26.04 -32.00 1.35
C ALA A 815 -25.35 -33.02 2.28
N ASP A 816 -25.13 -34.24 1.81
CA ASP A 816 -24.43 -35.32 2.51
C ASP A 816 -22.91 -35.17 2.55
N LYS A 817 -22.34 -34.21 1.80
CA LYS A 817 -20.90 -33.94 1.68
C LYS A 817 -20.49 -32.61 2.30
N THR A 818 -21.18 -32.13 3.33
CA THR A 818 -20.98 -30.79 3.89
C THR A 818 -20.23 -30.76 5.23
N ILE A 819 -19.74 -31.90 5.73
CA ILE A 819 -19.13 -31.98 7.06
C ILE A 819 -17.60 -32.05 6.96
N GLU A 820 -16.91 -30.99 7.42
CA GLU A 820 -15.45 -30.93 7.51
C GLU A 820 -14.86 -32.16 8.23
N GLY A 821 -13.81 -32.75 7.66
CA GLY A 821 -13.09 -33.85 8.31
C GLY A 821 -13.85 -35.18 8.36
N ASP A 822 -15.01 -35.26 7.71
CA ASP A 822 -15.82 -36.46 7.54
C ASP A 822 -16.26 -36.60 6.07
N THR A 823 -17.30 -35.88 5.65
CA THR A 823 -17.91 -36.04 4.32
C THR A 823 -17.54 -34.96 3.30
N TYR A 824 -17.00 -33.80 3.72
CA TYR A 824 -16.58 -32.73 2.82
C TYR A 824 -15.24 -33.06 2.17
N LYS A 825 -15.31 -33.75 1.02
CA LYS A 825 -14.19 -34.33 0.28
C LYS A 825 -14.38 -34.12 -1.20
N TRP A 826 -13.28 -33.91 -1.94
CA TRP A 826 -13.35 -33.83 -3.39
C TRP A 826 -13.95 -35.11 -4.00
N PRO A 827 -14.91 -35.00 -4.92
CA PRO A 827 -15.41 -36.16 -5.65
C PRO A 827 -14.36 -36.66 -6.65
N ASP A 828 -14.39 -37.96 -6.96
CA ASP A 828 -13.63 -38.59 -8.06
C ASP A 828 -12.11 -38.35 -8.04
N LEU A 829 -11.52 -38.29 -6.85
CA LEU A 829 -10.08 -38.20 -6.66
C LEU A 829 -9.36 -39.47 -7.16
N SER A 830 -8.25 -39.27 -7.87
CA SER A 830 -7.24 -40.32 -8.04
C SER A 830 -6.53 -40.60 -6.71
N GLN A 831 -5.71 -41.65 -6.65
CA GLN A 831 -4.91 -41.98 -5.45
C GLN A 831 -3.99 -40.82 -5.02
N ASP A 832 -3.52 -40.05 -6.00
CA ASP A 832 -2.70 -38.84 -5.88
C ASP A 832 -3.42 -37.72 -5.12
N GLY A 833 -4.75 -37.68 -5.21
CA GLY A 833 -5.58 -36.70 -4.51
C GLY A 833 -5.79 -37.00 -3.01
N TYR A 834 -5.16 -38.05 -2.47
CA TYR A 834 -5.30 -38.43 -1.06
C TYR A 834 -4.19 -37.81 -0.22
N THR A 835 -4.54 -37.26 0.94
CA THR A 835 -3.61 -36.59 1.85
C THR A 835 -3.40 -37.35 3.15
N ALA A 836 -2.30 -37.06 3.86
CA ALA A 836 -2.07 -37.58 5.21
C ALA A 836 -3.05 -36.94 6.19
N THR A 837 -3.57 -37.71 7.15
CA THR A 837 -4.47 -37.16 8.18
C THR A 837 -3.67 -36.77 9.43
N LEU A 838 -3.64 -35.47 9.75
CA LEU A 838 -3.11 -34.95 11.03
C LEU A 838 -4.20 -34.76 12.08
N LYS A 839 -5.42 -35.26 11.82
CA LYS A 839 -6.60 -35.07 12.65
C LYS A 839 -6.31 -35.34 14.12
N GLN A 840 -6.35 -34.28 14.91
CA GLN A 840 -6.26 -34.41 16.36
C GLN A 840 -7.61 -34.86 16.94
N PRO A 841 -7.61 -35.60 18.06
CA PRO A 841 -8.85 -35.93 18.75
C PRO A 841 -9.63 -34.66 19.13
N PRO A 842 -10.97 -34.69 19.11
CA PRO A 842 -11.80 -33.61 19.66
C PRO A 842 -11.48 -33.37 21.15
N LEU A 843 -11.66 -32.13 21.62
CA LEU A 843 -11.37 -31.77 23.02
C LEU A 843 -12.29 -32.51 24.00
N SER A 844 -13.47 -32.96 23.56
CA SER A 844 -14.37 -33.79 24.36
C SER A 844 -13.80 -35.18 24.68
N GLN A 845 -12.88 -35.69 23.85
CA GLN A 845 -12.19 -36.95 24.07
C GLN A 845 -10.84 -36.75 24.76
N LYS A 846 -10.12 -35.71 24.35
CA LYS A 846 -8.79 -35.38 24.87
C LYS A 846 -8.69 -33.87 25.12
N PRO A 847 -9.13 -33.39 26.30
CA PRO A 847 -9.03 -31.97 26.63
C PRO A 847 -7.55 -31.55 26.77
N PRO A 848 -7.25 -30.25 26.64
CA PRO A 848 -5.94 -29.72 26.99
C PRO A 848 -5.61 -29.97 28.46
N GLU A 849 -4.31 -30.10 28.77
CA GLU A 849 -3.81 -30.18 30.15
C GLU A 849 -2.62 -29.22 30.30
N HIS A 850 -2.72 -28.25 31.22
CA HIS A 850 -1.68 -27.28 31.57
C HIS A 850 -1.08 -26.61 30.31
N GLY A 851 -1.95 -26.19 29.39
CA GLY A 851 -1.54 -25.49 28.17
C GLY A 851 -1.08 -26.42 27.03
N VAL A 852 -1.04 -27.74 27.24
CA VAL A 852 -0.64 -28.72 26.22
C VAL A 852 -1.84 -29.07 25.33
N ILE A 853 -1.73 -28.79 24.04
CA ILE A 853 -2.81 -28.95 23.04
C ILE A 853 -2.48 -29.95 21.93
N GLY A 854 -1.26 -30.47 21.85
CA GLY A 854 -0.84 -31.34 20.73
C GLY A 854 0.41 -32.16 21.03
N SER A 855 0.98 -32.81 20.01
CA SER A 855 2.23 -33.57 20.11
C SER A 855 3.00 -33.53 18.80
N ALA A 856 4.14 -32.85 18.77
CA ALA A 856 5.00 -32.76 17.59
C ALA A 856 5.42 -34.14 17.06
N ALA A 857 5.83 -35.05 17.96
CA ALA A 857 6.24 -36.40 17.61
C ALA A 857 5.13 -37.21 16.96
N LEU A 858 3.90 -37.12 17.49
CA LEU A 858 2.76 -37.82 16.94
C LEU A 858 2.35 -37.20 15.59
N SER A 859 2.42 -35.88 15.46
CA SER A 859 2.16 -35.18 14.20
C SER A 859 3.15 -35.58 13.10
N VAL A 860 4.46 -35.70 13.39
CA VAL A 860 5.47 -36.23 12.44
C VAL A 860 5.09 -37.64 11.97
N ILE A 861 4.79 -38.52 12.93
CA ILE A 861 4.45 -39.91 12.66
C ILE A 861 3.17 -40.00 11.81
N ASN A 862 2.16 -39.18 12.10
CA ASN A 862 0.90 -39.17 11.38
C ASN A 862 1.05 -38.61 9.95
N ALA A 863 1.84 -37.53 9.79
CA ALA A 863 2.15 -36.96 8.48
C ALA A 863 2.91 -37.92 7.56
N SER A 864 3.69 -38.85 8.13
CA SER A 864 4.50 -39.81 7.36
C SER A 864 3.68 -40.89 6.62
N GLY A 865 2.38 -41.03 6.91
CA GLY A 865 1.51 -42.05 6.31
C GLY A 865 1.81 -43.50 6.74
N TYR A 866 2.79 -43.73 7.63
CA TYR A 866 3.16 -45.06 8.10
C TYR A 866 2.15 -45.68 9.09
N ILE A 867 1.50 -44.84 9.92
CA ILE A 867 0.58 -45.32 10.97
C ILE A 867 -0.90 -45.10 10.59
N TYR A 868 -1.19 -44.07 9.79
CA TYR A 868 -2.55 -43.73 9.36
C TYR A 868 -2.66 -43.78 7.84
N SER A 869 -3.73 -44.41 7.34
CA SER A 869 -4.04 -44.44 5.92
C SER A 869 -4.29 -43.02 5.39
N LYS A 870 -3.78 -42.70 4.19
CA LYS A 870 -4.16 -41.47 3.50
C LYS A 870 -5.68 -41.42 3.33
N VAL A 871 -6.25 -40.22 3.42
CA VAL A 871 -7.69 -39.96 3.27
C VAL A 871 -7.96 -39.12 2.03
N PRO A 872 -9.16 -39.20 1.43
CA PRO A 872 -9.57 -38.24 0.42
C PRO A 872 -9.38 -36.81 0.94
N SER A 873 -8.86 -35.92 0.10
CA SER A 873 -8.63 -34.52 0.47
C SER A 873 -9.89 -33.68 0.38
N ALA A 874 -9.93 -32.60 1.18
CA ALA A 874 -10.86 -31.48 1.07
C ALA A 874 -10.18 -30.29 0.37
N PRO A 875 -10.92 -29.24 -0.05
CA PRO A 875 -10.32 -28.03 -0.62
C PRO A 875 -9.31 -27.40 0.35
N GLY A 876 -8.10 -27.09 -0.13
CA GLY A 876 -7.06 -26.46 0.69
C GLY A 876 -7.10 -24.94 0.61
N ASN A 877 -7.06 -24.26 1.75
CA ASN A 877 -6.76 -22.83 1.85
C ASN A 877 -5.27 -22.65 2.16
N HIS A 878 -4.61 -21.76 1.46
CA HIS A 878 -3.23 -21.39 1.73
C HIS A 878 -3.01 -19.88 1.71
N ALA A 879 -4.09 -19.09 1.64
CA ALA A 879 -4.00 -17.65 1.75
C ALA A 879 -3.31 -17.21 3.06
N LYS A 880 -2.68 -16.04 3.04
CA LYS A 880 -2.14 -15.36 4.23
C LYS A 880 -2.70 -13.95 4.31
N ILE A 881 -4.02 -13.85 4.48
CA ILE A 881 -4.76 -12.58 4.47
C ILE A 881 -5.26 -12.25 5.87
N MET A 882 -5.12 -10.98 6.26
CA MET A 882 -5.77 -10.40 7.44
C MET A 882 -6.28 -8.99 7.10
N ILE A 883 -7.57 -8.72 7.28
CA ILE A 883 -8.18 -7.40 7.08
C ILE A 883 -8.62 -6.87 8.43
N VAL A 884 -8.31 -5.62 8.73
CA VAL A 884 -8.65 -4.96 9.99
C VAL A 884 -9.48 -3.71 9.72
N ASP A 885 -10.65 -3.65 10.35
CA ASP A 885 -11.61 -2.54 10.33
C ASP A 885 -12.05 -2.06 8.95
N ASP A 886 -11.86 -2.87 7.91
CA ASP A 886 -12.05 -2.47 6.51
C ASP A 886 -11.21 -1.24 6.10
N GLN A 887 -10.08 -1.03 6.79
CA GLN A 887 -9.17 0.09 6.55
C GLN A 887 -7.81 -0.32 6.02
N VAL A 888 -7.38 -1.51 6.41
CA VAL A 888 -6.05 -2.03 6.10
C VAL A 888 -6.15 -3.54 5.93
N TYR A 889 -5.32 -4.08 5.04
CA TYR A 889 -5.10 -5.52 5.00
C TYR A 889 -3.63 -5.88 4.92
N VAL A 890 -3.35 -7.11 5.33
CA VAL A 890 -2.04 -7.75 5.24
C VAL A 890 -2.10 -8.83 4.19
N VAL A 891 -1.10 -8.86 3.31
CA VAL A 891 -0.86 -9.93 2.34
C VAL A 891 0.64 -10.19 2.25
N GLY A 892 1.02 -11.45 2.11
CA GLY A 892 2.42 -11.84 2.09
C GLY A 892 2.59 -13.34 2.15
N SER A 893 3.71 -13.76 2.70
CA SER A 893 4.01 -15.18 2.92
C SER A 893 3.77 -15.64 4.35
N ASP A 894 3.59 -14.70 5.29
CA ASP A 894 3.61 -14.98 6.72
C ASP A 894 2.32 -15.62 7.23
N ASN A 895 2.45 -16.82 7.79
CA ASN A 895 1.33 -17.52 8.39
C ASN A 895 0.98 -16.96 9.78
N LEU A 896 -0.30 -17.08 10.17
CA LEU A 896 -0.74 -16.70 11.51
C LEU A 896 -0.56 -17.83 12.55
N TYR A 897 -0.33 -19.07 12.12
CA TYR A 897 0.10 -20.14 13.02
C TYR A 897 1.58 -19.97 13.45
N PRO A 898 2.03 -20.60 14.54
CA PRO A 898 3.37 -20.34 15.07
C PRO A 898 4.48 -20.91 14.17
N GLY A 899 5.43 -20.08 13.77
CA GLY A 899 6.57 -20.45 12.95
C GLY A 899 7.73 -19.46 13.04
N TYR A 900 8.95 -19.96 12.87
CA TYR A 900 10.20 -19.16 12.86
C TYR A 900 10.81 -19.09 11.44
N LEU A 901 9.96 -19.16 10.42
CA LEU A 901 10.38 -19.07 9.02
C LEU A 901 10.72 -17.62 8.67
N SER A 902 11.54 -17.43 7.62
CA SER A 902 11.79 -16.12 7.06
C SER A 902 10.68 -15.76 6.07
N GLU A 903 9.89 -14.74 6.40
CA GLU A 903 8.64 -14.37 5.75
C GLU A 903 8.54 -12.85 5.58
N VAL A 904 7.88 -12.43 4.49
CA VAL A 904 7.63 -11.02 4.15
C VAL A 904 6.14 -10.73 4.18
N ASP A 905 5.78 -9.52 4.56
CA ASP A 905 4.42 -8.99 4.55
C ASP A 905 4.37 -7.59 3.96
N TYR A 906 3.25 -7.32 3.32
CA TYR A 906 2.79 -5.97 3.01
C TYR A 906 1.57 -5.62 3.84
N ILE A 907 1.62 -4.44 4.45
CA ILE A 907 0.43 -3.77 4.98
C ILE A 907 -0.04 -2.79 3.91
N VAL A 908 -1.30 -2.89 3.51
CA VAL A 908 -1.88 -2.11 2.41
C VAL A 908 -2.96 -1.18 2.95
N GLU A 909 -2.79 0.13 2.76
CA GLU A 909 -3.77 1.17 3.06
C GLU A 909 -4.21 1.88 1.78
N GLY A 910 -5.51 2.13 1.64
CA GLY A 910 -6.11 2.82 0.49
C GLY A 910 -7.50 2.28 0.21
N VAL A 911 -8.48 3.18 0.11
CA VAL A 911 -9.91 2.80 0.01
C VAL A 911 -10.16 1.88 -1.17
N ASP A 912 -9.57 2.15 -2.33
CA ASP A 912 -9.78 1.35 -3.53
C ASP A 912 -9.17 -0.05 -3.41
N ALA A 913 -7.90 -0.14 -2.99
CA ALA A 913 -7.21 -1.41 -2.76
C ALA A 913 -7.91 -2.29 -1.70
N VAL A 914 -8.32 -1.71 -0.58
CA VAL A 914 -8.97 -2.43 0.51
C VAL A 914 -10.37 -2.88 0.11
N ASN A 915 -11.16 -2.01 -0.53
CA ASN A 915 -12.49 -2.36 -1.01
C ASN A 915 -12.47 -3.44 -2.09
N GLU A 916 -11.46 -3.44 -2.95
CA GLU A 916 -11.27 -4.49 -3.95
C GLU A 916 -11.07 -5.85 -3.27
N LEU A 917 -10.11 -5.97 -2.34
CA LEU A 917 -9.91 -7.22 -1.60
C LEU A 917 -11.18 -7.67 -0.86
N ILE A 918 -11.91 -6.73 -0.25
CA ILE A 918 -13.17 -7.07 0.43
C ILE A 918 -14.20 -7.57 -0.58
N THR A 919 -14.36 -6.89 -1.71
CA THR A 919 -15.45 -7.15 -2.66
C THR A 919 -15.20 -8.39 -3.50
N SER A 920 -14.00 -8.54 -4.07
CA SER A 920 -13.69 -9.63 -5.01
C SER A 920 -13.18 -10.90 -4.33
N TYR A 921 -12.71 -10.81 -3.08
CA TYR A 921 -12.19 -11.96 -2.33
C TYR A 921 -12.93 -12.25 -1.03
N TRP A 922 -12.96 -11.31 -0.07
CA TRP A 922 -13.51 -11.62 1.26
C TRP A 922 -15.02 -11.90 1.22
N ASN A 923 -15.80 -11.07 0.55
CA ASN A 923 -17.25 -11.21 0.46
C ASN A 923 -17.67 -12.56 -0.13
N PRO A 924 -17.15 -13.02 -1.29
CA PRO A 924 -17.48 -14.36 -1.78
C PRO A 924 -16.94 -15.45 -0.85
N LEU A 925 -15.72 -15.33 -0.32
CA LEU A 925 -15.18 -16.30 0.65
C LEU A 925 -16.12 -16.48 1.86
N TRP A 926 -16.56 -15.38 2.45
CA TRP A 926 -17.43 -15.38 3.63
C TRP A 926 -18.86 -15.79 3.29
N GLN A 927 -19.37 -15.42 2.11
CA GLN A 927 -20.69 -15.85 1.62
C GLN A 927 -20.80 -17.38 1.62
N TYR A 928 -19.75 -18.08 1.20
CA TYR A 928 -19.76 -19.53 1.09
C TYR A 928 -19.25 -20.24 2.35
N SER A 929 -18.24 -19.69 3.03
CA SER A 929 -17.67 -20.30 4.24
C SER A 929 -18.46 -19.96 5.51
N GLY A 930 -18.94 -18.72 5.63
CA GLY A 930 -19.64 -18.20 6.82
C GLY A 930 -20.84 -19.02 7.29
N PRO A 931 -21.70 -19.58 6.40
CA PRO A 931 -22.79 -20.48 6.80
C PRO A 931 -22.32 -21.76 7.51
N HIS A 932 -21.07 -22.16 7.32
CA HIS A 932 -20.44 -23.30 7.99
C HIS A 932 -19.60 -22.89 9.21
N SER A 933 -19.70 -21.62 9.63
CA SER A 933 -18.95 -21.11 10.78
C SER A 933 -19.43 -21.69 12.11
N ILE A 934 -18.47 -21.88 13.00
CA ILE A 934 -18.68 -22.29 14.39
C ILE A 934 -18.50 -21.04 15.24
N SER A 935 -19.47 -20.78 16.11
CA SER A 935 -19.51 -19.62 16.98
C SER A 935 -20.07 -19.97 18.35
N GLY A 936 -19.99 -19.04 19.31
CA GLY A 936 -20.48 -19.24 20.68
C GLY A 936 -22.01 -19.21 20.84
N LEU A 937 -22.77 -19.20 19.73
CA LEU A 937 -24.25 -19.15 19.70
C LEU A 937 -24.91 -20.52 19.66
#